data_AF-A0A7C4FLD8-F1
#
_entry.id   AF-A0A7C4FLD8-F1
#
_cell.length_a   1.000
_cell.length_b   1.000
_cell.length_c   1.000
_cell.angle_alpha   90.00
_cell.angle_beta   90.00
_cell.angle_gamma   90.00
#
_symmetry.space_group_name_H-M   'P 1'
#
loop_
_entity.id
_entity.type
_entity.pdbx_description
1 polymer ?
#
loop_
_entity_poly.entity_id
_entity_poly.type
_entity_poly.pdbx_seq_one_letter_code
_entity_poly.pdbx_strand_id
1 'polypeptide(L)'
;MRNASVLACAVVLWAAAPPAHGFPPLPPAEWRVIDDFSYPDTRAAQDAWRQTGAAGPVSVEQVSSGRAVLLPCLFSEKDGDRSAWDYRLSIDMRSSRGIRFHFYCDNPSPVAGFSLSLRSGNGWYTASFGPERKGRWTAVTIDRASTGIEGRPSGWGKIDTLRISAWRGGSGNAVCAIGNLGVADEAGTVAVVRAESVANAGMSDARSVCDYSGIVFRLSVRAGVPAVMASDLDLTAEYLRRMQVAILPYNPRIPDDVRGNLVSFVRAGGKVLSFYHPPQGELGDLLGIRAGDYLKEPERGFFSSIRPTADAVAGMPAVSEQASWNIIRAVPADDRCRVAAQWYDKNGRPTGEPAVLVSPHGVHMTHVLLPDDPQNKRNLLLSLVAAALPDVWRKAFFALRGTSVEEQTLKTLDEAALRKPQVRIFVEDAARAKRMADECAGERRFEEAVAHSSVAREASLLAYCCAQEPVEPEFRGIWCHSAFGPAGMSWDEAVSQLARNGFTAVFPNMLWAGTAYYESKVLPVAPEVGTLGDQLSQCLDACRKHKVQCHVWKVFWNTGGRASASFIEQMRREGRTQVSFSGRPADAWLCPSHPANQQMEIDALVEVVARYPVEGIHLDYIRYPGSDACYCQGCRKRFEEMLGFQVKNWPDDTRKDPFVRQSWLEFRRQNITKVVAELSRRVRQARPGVKVSAAVFPNWPVHRDTVGQDWKAWCDAGYLDFVCPMDYTAFGGLFEAQVESQKEWAGNVPVYPGIGLTVWPDRGDIVKLIDFIGVTRRLGTGGFMVFDYDASASRRYVPLCGLGVTKPR
;
A
#
# COMPACT_ATOMS: atom_id res chain seq x y z
N MET A 1 58.82 -22.60 39.26
CA MET A 1 59.76 -21.53 38.86
C MET A 1 59.68 -21.34 37.35
N ARG A 2 59.34 -20.11 36.91
CA ARG A 2 59.52 -19.44 35.59
C ARG A 2 58.92 -20.13 34.33
N ASN A 3 57.79 -19.66 33.78
CA ASN A 3 57.52 -18.50 32.90
C ASN A 3 58.04 -18.59 31.44
N ALA A 4 57.11 -18.77 30.49
CA ALA A 4 57.16 -18.30 29.09
C ALA A 4 55.72 -18.35 28.50
N SER A 5 54.88 -17.34 28.75
CA SER A 5 54.49 -16.27 27.81
C SER A 5 54.35 -16.69 26.34
N VAL A 6 53.14 -17.08 25.92
CA VAL A 6 52.72 -17.15 24.52
C VAL A 6 51.94 -15.88 24.21
N LEU A 7 52.52 -14.99 23.40
CA LEU A 7 51.82 -13.81 22.86
C LEU A 7 50.81 -14.28 21.81
N ALA A 8 49.52 -14.14 22.11
CA ALA A 8 48.46 -14.20 21.11
C ALA A 8 48.47 -12.90 20.30
N CYS A 9 48.74 -12.99 18.99
CA CYS A 9 48.49 -11.90 18.06
C CYS A 9 46.97 -11.70 17.94
N ALA A 10 46.45 -10.70 18.64
CA ALA A 10 45.12 -10.16 18.38
C ALA A 10 45.14 -9.46 17.02
N VAL A 11 44.56 -10.10 16.01
CA VAL A 11 44.15 -9.40 14.78
C VAL A 11 43.00 -8.49 15.17
N VAL A 12 43.33 -7.21 15.42
CA VAL A 12 42.35 -6.14 15.49
C VAL A 12 41.79 -5.98 14.08
N LEU A 13 40.64 -6.60 13.83
CA LEU A 13 39.80 -6.25 12.69
C LEU A 13 39.41 -4.78 12.86
N TRP A 14 40.09 -3.91 12.12
CA TRP A 14 39.66 -2.53 11.96
C TRP A 14 38.21 -2.53 11.48
N ALA A 15 37.36 -1.86 12.24
CA ALA A 15 36.03 -1.47 11.77
C ALA A 15 36.20 -0.85 10.38
N ALA A 16 35.37 -1.28 9.43
CA ALA A 16 35.33 -0.68 8.11
C ALA A 16 35.20 0.85 8.27
N ALA A 17 36.23 1.57 7.83
CA ALA A 17 36.13 3.01 7.70
C ALA A 17 34.94 3.34 6.78
N PRO A 18 34.17 4.40 7.05
CA PRO A 18 33.15 4.86 6.13
C PRO A 18 33.79 5.05 4.74
N PRO A 19 33.06 4.76 3.65
CA PRO A 19 33.61 4.89 2.30
C PRO A 19 34.22 6.28 2.10
N ALA A 20 35.37 6.33 1.42
CA ALA A 20 36.16 7.54 1.17
C ALA A 20 35.47 8.59 0.25
N HIS A 21 34.16 8.49 0.06
CA HIS A 21 33.34 9.47 -0.63
C HIS A 21 32.49 10.21 0.40
N GLY A 22 32.83 11.48 0.65
CA GLY A 22 32.08 12.33 1.58
C GLY A 22 30.59 12.37 1.25
N PHE A 23 29.75 12.50 2.28
CA PHE A 23 28.31 12.60 2.12
C PHE A 23 27.93 13.72 1.13
N PRO A 24 26.89 13.50 0.30
CA PRO A 24 26.38 14.58 -0.53
C PRO A 24 25.93 15.75 0.36
N PRO A 25 26.01 17.01 -0.13
CA PRO A 25 25.53 18.18 0.60
C PRO A 25 24.09 17.96 1.09
N LEU A 26 23.83 18.27 2.37
CA LEU A 26 22.48 18.27 2.94
C LEU A 26 21.66 19.42 2.30
N PRO A 27 20.49 19.13 1.69
CA PRO A 27 19.67 20.18 1.13
C PRO A 27 19.17 21.16 2.20
N PRO A 28 19.01 22.45 1.88
CA PRO A 28 18.41 23.41 2.80
C PRO A 28 16.98 23.01 3.15
N ALA A 29 16.55 23.29 4.38
CA ALA A 29 15.19 23.00 4.82
C ALA A 29 14.20 24.02 4.25
N GLU A 30 13.17 23.53 3.54
CA GLU A 30 12.04 24.34 3.06
C GLU A 30 10.87 24.37 4.07
N TRP A 31 11.18 24.18 5.36
CA TRP A 31 10.19 24.09 6.43
C TRP A 31 10.75 24.65 7.73
N ARG A 32 9.87 24.87 8.71
CA ARG A 32 10.27 25.26 10.05
C ARG A 32 11.04 24.11 10.70
N VAL A 33 12.36 24.29 10.81
CA VAL A 33 13.25 23.38 11.53
C VAL A 33 13.01 23.53 13.03
N ILE A 34 12.79 22.41 13.69
CA ILE A 34 12.72 22.27 15.15
C ILE A 34 14.12 21.94 15.68
N ASP A 35 14.84 21.11 14.94
CA ASP A 35 16.17 20.65 15.30
C ASP A 35 17.01 20.40 14.05
N ASP A 36 18.13 21.11 13.93
CA ASP A 36 19.12 20.94 12.86
C ASP A 36 20.22 19.94 13.24
N PHE A 37 20.15 19.38 14.46
CA PHE A 37 21.13 18.50 15.06
C PHE A 37 22.54 19.11 15.18
N SER A 38 22.61 20.41 15.48
CA SER A 38 23.86 21.15 15.73
C SER A 38 24.55 20.78 17.06
N TYR A 39 24.83 19.51 17.30
CA TYR A 39 25.61 19.06 18.45
C TYR A 39 27.06 19.54 18.37
N PRO A 40 27.69 19.97 19.48
CA PRO A 40 29.07 20.44 19.48
C PRO A 40 30.08 19.34 19.12
N ASP A 41 29.77 18.09 19.48
CA ASP A 41 30.58 16.91 19.19
C ASP A 41 29.72 15.62 19.16
N THR A 42 30.35 14.51 18.79
CA THR A 42 29.70 13.19 18.76
C THR A 42 29.22 12.71 20.13
N ARG A 43 29.87 13.12 21.23
CA ARG A 43 29.49 12.68 22.57
C ARG A 43 28.16 13.31 22.98
N ALA A 44 27.98 14.61 22.72
CA ALA A 44 26.72 15.31 22.95
C ALA A 44 25.55 14.67 22.16
N ALA A 45 25.80 14.21 20.93
CA ALA A 45 24.81 13.46 20.17
C ALA A 45 24.49 12.11 20.82
N GLN A 46 25.50 11.37 21.27
CA GLN A 46 25.30 10.07 21.93
C GLN A 46 24.55 10.17 23.27
N ASP A 47 24.67 11.30 23.98
CA ASP A 47 23.91 11.53 25.21
C ASP A 47 22.42 11.84 24.92
N ALA A 48 22.12 12.41 23.74
CA ALA A 48 20.77 12.78 23.33
C ALA A 48 19.97 11.62 22.69
N TRP A 49 20.67 10.62 22.15
CA TRP A 49 20.07 9.48 21.44
C TRP A 49 20.25 8.17 22.20
N ARG A 50 19.23 7.31 22.19
CA ARG A 50 19.32 5.96 22.76
C ARG A 50 19.15 4.90 21.68
N GLN A 51 20.21 4.14 21.41
CA GLN A 51 20.16 2.99 20.49
C GLN A 51 19.62 1.71 21.15
N THR A 52 18.90 0.90 20.39
CA THR A 52 18.43 -0.45 20.77
C THR A 52 18.55 -1.44 19.60
N GLY A 53 18.61 -2.73 19.92
CA GLY A 53 18.76 -3.80 18.92
C GLY A 53 20.12 -3.72 18.22
N ALA A 54 20.12 -3.85 16.89
CA ALA A 54 21.32 -3.83 16.07
C ALA A 54 21.81 -2.41 15.71
N ALA A 55 21.37 -1.38 16.46
CA ALA A 55 21.81 -0.01 16.22
C ALA A 55 23.25 0.21 16.74
N GLY A 56 24.06 0.86 15.91
CA GLY A 56 25.34 1.44 16.29
C GLY A 56 25.17 2.77 17.03
N PRO A 57 26.20 3.21 17.77
CA PRO A 57 26.18 4.53 18.40
C PRO A 57 26.07 5.62 17.34
N VAL A 58 25.30 6.67 17.63
CA VAL A 58 25.18 7.81 16.72
C VAL A 58 26.51 8.57 16.65
N SER A 59 26.75 9.25 15.53
CA SER A 59 27.83 10.21 15.37
C SER A 59 27.37 11.40 14.55
N VAL A 60 28.10 12.50 14.61
CA VAL A 60 27.76 13.72 13.87
C VAL A 60 28.81 13.95 12.81
N GLU A 61 28.35 14.17 11.58
CA GLU A 61 29.23 14.49 10.46
C GLU A 61 28.94 15.89 9.95
N GLN A 62 30.02 16.64 9.71
CA GLN A 62 29.94 17.90 9.00
C GLN A 62 29.78 17.58 7.52
N VAL A 63 28.57 17.78 7.01
CA VAL A 63 28.29 17.74 5.58
C VAL A 63 28.50 19.13 5.00
N SER A 64 28.85 19.23 3.72
CA SER A 64 29.30 20.49 3.09
C SER A 64 28.35 21.70 3.25
N SER A 65 27.09 21.46 3.59
CA SER A 65 26.04 22.48 3.80
C SER A 65 25.32 22.39 5.16
N GLY A 66 25.80 21.61 6.14
CA GLY A 66 25.14 21.47 7.45
C GLY A 66 25.74 20.39 8.35
N ARG A 67 24.95 19.91 9.33
CA ARG A 67 25.27 18.76 10.17
C ARG A 67 24.21 17.69 10.00
N ALA A 68 24.64 16.43 10.07
CA ALA A 68 23.75 15.28 10.03
C ALA A 68 24.11 14.32 11.16
N VAL A 69 23.09 13.66 11.71
CA VAL A 69 23.29 12.55 12.65
C VAL A 69 23.33 11.26 11.86
N LEU A 70 24.44 10.54 11.98
CA LEU A 70 24.61 9.22 11.41
C LEU A 70 23.99 8.16 12.32
N LEU A 71 23.29 7.22 11.71
CA LEU A 71 22.52 6.14 12.33
C LEU A 71 23.03 4.80 11.75
N PRO A 72 24.10 4.19 12.31
CA PRO A 72 24.72 2.99 11.75
C PRO A 72 23.91 1.70 12.02
N CYS A 73 23.44 1.04 10.98
CA CYS A 73 22.79 -0.27 11.04
C CYS A 73 23.87 -1.37 11.05
N LEU A 74 24.02 -2.07 12.19
CA LEU A 74 25.06 -3.08 12.43
C LEU A 74 24.48 -4.50 12.38
N PHE A 75 23.80 -4.85 11.28
CA PHE A 75 23.16 -6.16 11.16
C PHE A 75 24.16 -7.30 10.96
N SER A 76 25.40 -7.02 10.56
CA SER A 76 26.44 -8.05 10.45
C SER A 76 27.04 -8.43 11.81
N GLU A 77 27.09 -7.48 12.76
CA GLU A 77 27.77 -7.65 14.03
C GLU A 77 26.83 -7.93 15.21
N LYS A 78 25.58 -7.48 15.12
CA LYS A 78 24.61 -7.57 16.24
C LYS A 78 23.38 -8.34 15.81
N ASP A 79 22.80 -9.09 16.75
CA ASP A 79 21.49 -9.72 16.60
C ASP A 79 20.32 -8.74 16.84
N GLY A 80 19.12 -9.14 16.42
CA GLY A 80 17.87 -8.41 16.67
C GLY A 80 17.16 -7.96 15.40
N ASP A 81 15.82 -7.83 15.47
CA ASP A 81 14.97 -7.64 14.29
C ASP A 81 15.07 -6.25 13.64
N ARG A 82 15.70 -5.28 14.33
CA ARG A 82 15.88 -3.91 13.86
C ARG A 82 17.03 -3.19 14.54
N SER A 83 17.51 -2.14 13.90
CA SER A 83 18.30 -1.06 14.50
C SER A 83 17.36 0.10 14.79
N ALA A 84 17.26 0.54 16.05
CA ALA A 84 16.38 1.63 16.42
C ALA A 84 17.09 2.68 17.29
N TRP A 85 16.80 3.95 17.02
CA TRP A 85 17.36 5.10 17.72
C TRP A 85 16.24 6.01 18.23
N ASP A 86 16.21 6.22 19.54
CA ASP A 86 15.26 7.11 20.21
C ASP A 86 15.90 8.47 20.45
N TYR A 87 15.32 9.49 19.84
CA TYR A 87 15.62 10.88 20.10
C TYR A 87 14.62 11.46 21.10
N ARG A 88 15.09 12.00 22.22
CA ARG A 88 14.22 12.69 23.18
C ARG A 88 14.02 14.13 22.73
N LEU A 89 12.76 14.54 22.68
CA LEU A 89 12.36 15.91 22.38
C LEU A 89 11.13 16.25 23.23
N SER A 90 10.61 17.47 23.12
CA SER A 90 9.31 17.84 23.70
C SER A 90 8.64 18.84 22.77
N ILE A 91 7.64 18.38 22.02
CA ILE A 91 6.95 19.21 21.04
C ILE A 91 5.43 19.04 21.11
N ASP A 92 4.73 20.17 21.02
CA ASP A 92 3.30 20.23 20.75
C ASP A 92 3.07 20.27 19.24
N MET A 93 2.46 19.22 18.71
CA MET A 93 2.16 19.08 17.29
C MET A 93 0.65 19.10 17.02
N ARG A 94 -0.20 19.57 17.95
CA ARG A 94 -1.66 19.64 17.75
C ARG A 94 -2.06 20.38 16.49
N SER A 95 -1.33 21.44 16.15
CA SER A 95 -1.59 22.26 14.95
C SER A 95 -0.73 21.89 13.75
N SER A 96 0.11 20.85 13.84
CA SER A 96 0.94 20.41 12.73
C SER A 96 0.22 19.37 11.89
N ARG A 97 0.48 19.39 10.58
CA ARG A 97 0.05 18.34 9.64
C ARG A 97 0.83 17.04 9.85
N GLY A 98 2.05 17.13 10.36
CA GLY A 98 3.00 16.02 10.41
C GLY A 98 4.42 16.41 10.82
N ILE A 99 5.38 15.53 10.52
CA ILE A 99 6.80 15.75 10.76
C ILE A 99 7.58 15.65 9.45
N ARG A 100 8.63 16.48 9.29
CA ARG A 100 9.50 16.51 8.12
C ARG A 100 10.95 16.38 8.53
N PHE A 101 11.75 15.71 7.71
CA PHE A 101 13.19 15.60 7.91
C PHE A 101 13.86 15.21 6.59
N HIS A 102 15.15 15.53 6.45
CA HIS A 102 15.97 14.95 5.42
C HIS A 102 16.49 13.60 5.88
N PHE A 103 16.39 12.59 5.02
CA PHE A 103 16.87 11.24 5.26
C PHE A 103 17.82 10.79 4.16
N TYR A 104 18.86 10.08 4.56
CA TYR A 104 19.84 9.48 3.67
C TYR A 104 20.09 8.03 4.08
N CYS A 105 20.32 7.17 3.09
CA CYS A 105 20.80 5.81 3.30
C CYS A 105 21.76 5.46 2.16
N ASP A 106 22.99 5.07 2.51
CA ASP A 106 24.04 4.70 1.56
C ASP A 106 23.70 3.41 0.81
N ASN A 107 23.22 2.41 1.55
CA ASN A 107 22.92 1.07 1.08
C ASN A 107 21.66 0.54 1.77
N PRO A 108 20.49 0.62 1.12
CA PRO A 108 19.25 0.11 1.70
C PRO A 108 19.10 -1.42 1.58
N SER A 109 20.00 -2.15 0.91
CA SER A 109 19.85 -3.60 0.67
C SER A 109 19.70 -4.48 1.92
N PRO A 110 20.34 -4.19 3.08
CA PRO A 110 20.15 -5.02 4.26
C PRO A 110 18.95 -4.59 5.11
N VAL A 111 18.17 -3.60 4.67
CA VAL A 111 17.02 -3.05 5.37
C VAL A 111 15.74 -3.47 4.66
N ALA A 112 14.82 -4.14 5.38
CA ALA A 112 13.52 -4.53 4.85
C ALA A 112 12.54 -3.34 4.72
N GLY A 113 12.73 -2.31 5.55
CA GLY A 113 11.97 -1.07 5.52
C GLY A 113 12.35 -0.15 6.68
N PHE A 114 11.94 1.11 6.61
CA PHE A 114 12.14 2.08 7.69
C PHE A 114 10.80 2.48 8.31
N SER A 115 10.82 2.76 9.60
CA SER A 115 9.68 3.32 10.30
C SER A 115 10.08 4.46 11.23
N LEU A 116 9.22 5.46 11.31
CA LEU A 116 9.27 6.52 12.30
C LEU A 116 8.13 6.30 13.30
N SER A 117 8.43 6.34 14.59
CA SER A 117 7.44 6.27 15.67
C SER A 117 7.54 7.49 16.58
N LEU A 118 6.43 8.17 16.83
CA LEU A 118 6.31 9.31 17.76
C LEU A 118 5.62 8.86 19.03
N ARG A 119 6.29 8.93 20.18
CA ARG A 119 5.69 8.59 21.47
C ARG A 119 4.83 9.73 21.99
N SER A 120 3.65 9.39 22.48
CA SER A 120 2.76 10.28 23.20
C SER A 120 2.10 9.53 24.35
N GLY A 121 2.39 9.92 25.59
CA GLY A 121 1.88 9.20 26.77
C GLY A 121 2.24 7.71 26.74
N ASN A 122 1.22 6.84 26.77
CA ASN A 122 1.37 5.37 26.80
C ASN A 122 1.20 4.71 25.42
N GLY A 123 1.40 5.46 24.33
CA GLY A 123 1.31 4.93 22.98
C GLY A 123 2.22 5.63 22.00
N TRP A 124 2.14 5.18 20.75
CA TRP A 124 2.96 5.62 19.63
C TRP A 124 2.11 5.86 18.39
N TYR A 125 2.52 6.85 17.60
CA TYR A 125 2.09 7.02 16.23
C TYR A 125 3.20 6.53 15.31
N THR A 126 2.96 5.49 14.52
CA THR A 126 3.99 4.86 13.68
C THR A 126 3.65 5.02 12.19
N ALA A 127 4.63 5.39 11.36
CA ALA A 127 4.52 5.39 9.90
C ALA A 127 5.76 4.78 9.25
N SER A 128 5.57 4.18 8.07
CA SER A 128 6.68 3.70 7.24
C SER A 128 7.24 4.83 6.39
N PHE A 129 8.55 4.81 6.14
CA PHE A 129 9.22 5.70 5.20
C PHE A 129 10.38 4.97 4.52
N GLY A 130 11.04 5.62 3.58
CA GLY A 130 12.25 5.09 2.95
C GLY A 130 12.93 6.09 2.03
N PRO A 131 14.15 5.77 1.56
CA PRO A 131 14.85 6.58 0.56
C PRO A 131 14.16 6.46 -0.81
N GLU A 132 14.03 7.57 -1.54
CA GLU A 132 13.51 7.54 -2.92
C GLU A 132 14.58 7.17 -3.96
N ARG A 133 15.87 7.34 -3.60
CA ARG A 133 17.05 6.91 -4.36
C ARG A 133 18.16 6.49 -3.40
N LYS A 134 18.92 5.45 -3.75
CA LYS A 134 20.11 5.00 -3.00
C LYS A 134 21.20 6.09 -2.99
N GLY A 135 21.81 6.32 -1.83
CA GLY A 135 22.93 7.26 -1.68
C GLY A 135 22.57 8.73 -1.94
N ARG A 136 21.31 9.14 -1.78
CA ARG A 136 20.86 10.54 -1.94
C ARG A 136 19.97 10.98 -0.79
N TRP A 137 20.06 12.27 -0.44
CA TRP A 137 19.13 12.91 0.50
C TRP A 137 17.73 12.93 -0.09
N THR A 138 16.75 12.54 0.73
CA THR A 138 15.32 12.57 0.44
C THR A 138 14.64 13.42 1.51
N ALA A 139 13.82 14.39 1.12
CA ALA A 139 12.93 15.06 2.06
C ALA A 139 11.75 14.13 2.40
N VAL A 140 11.72 13.62 3.62
CA VAL A 140 10.65 12.76 4.13
C VAL A 140 9.59 13.62 4.80
N THR A 141 8.33 13.37 4.48
CA THR A 141 7.18 13.96 5.18
C THR A 141 6.29 12.84 5.69
N ILE A 142 6.07 12.80 7.00
CA ILE A 142 5.15 11.88 7.65
C ILE A 142 3.93 12.68 8.09
N ASP A 143 2.86 12.56 7.30
CA ASP A 143 1.56 13.13 7.62
C ASP A 143 0.94 12.39 8.80
N ARG A 144 0.30 13.11 9.73
CA ARG A 144 -0.51 12.50 10.82
C ARG A 144 -1.56 11.52 10.27
N ALA A 145 -2.08 11.79 9.08
CA ALA A 145 -3.02 10.90 8.42
C ALA A 145 -2.42 9.54 8.04
N SER A 146 -1.10 9.46 7.86
CA SER A 146 -0.37 8.24 7.48
C SER A 146 0.08 7.38 8.66
N THR A 147 -0.07 7.86 9.90
CA THR A 147 0.38 7.13 11.09
C THR A 147 -0.69 6.14 11.56
N GLY A 148 -0.28 4.89 11.80
CA GLY A 148 -1.01 3.94 12.64
C GLY A 148 -0.85 4.27 14.13
N ILE A 149 -1.71 3.68 14.96
CA ILE A 149 -1.70 3.85 16.41
C ILE A 149 -1.27 2.53 17.06
N GLU A 150 -0.25 2.60 17.92
CA GLU A 150 0.19 1.50 18.78
C GLU A 150 0.02 1.89 20.25
N GLY A 151 -0.58 1.01 21.06
CA GLY A 151 -0.87 1.31 22.47
C GLY A 151 -1.99 2.34 22.63
N ARG A 152 -1.86 3.25 23.61
CA ARG A 152 -2.88 4.26 23.93
C ARG A 152 -2.25 5.66 23.97
N PRO A 153 -2.03 6.30 22.82
CA PRO A 153 -1.40 7.60 22.80
C PRO A 153 -2.31 8.69 23.38
N SER A 154 -1.71 9.75 23.92
CA SER A 154 -2.41 10.87 24.56
C SER A 154 -2.65 12.06 23.62
N GLY A 155 -2.83 11.83 22.32
CA GLY A 155 -2.93 12.91 21.31
C GLY A 155 -1.57 13.43 20.82
N TRP A 156 -1.55 14.50 20.03
CA TRP A 156 -0.32 15.08 19.44
C TRP A 156 0.21 16.29 20.22
N GLY A 157 -0.43 16.65 21.34
CA GLY A 157 -0.05 17.82 22.15
C GLY A 157 1.24 17.68 22.95
N LYS A 158 1.73 16.45 23.11
CA LYS A 158 2.98 16.18 23.84
C LYS A 158 3.68 14.98 23.23
N ILE A 159 4.42 15.22 22.15
CA ILE A 159 5.36 14.23 21.62
C ILE A 159 6.68 14.39 22.35
N ASP A 160 7.12 13.32 23.00
CA ASP A 160 8.30 13.36 23.88
C ASP A 160 9.46 12.45 23.39
N THR A 161 9.24 11.66 22.35
CA THR A 161 10.26 10.80 21.76
C THR A 161 9.96 10.53 20.29
N LEU A 162 10.98 10.65 19.45
CA LEU A 162 10.99 10.23 18.05
C LEU A 162 11.91 9.02 17.93
N ARG A 163 11.37 7.92 17.41
CA ARG A 163 12.14 6.71 17.11
C ARG A 163 12.30 6.57 15.61
N ILE A 164 13.54 6.47 15.14
CA ILE A 164 13.84 5.96 13.80
C ILE A 164 14.17 4.48 13.93
N SER A 165 13.62 3.64 13.05
CA SER A 165 13.94 2.21 13.01
C SER A 165 14.22 1.76 11.58
N ALA A 166 15.32 1.03 11.40
CA ALA A 166 15.64 0.25 10.22
C ALA A 166 15.36 -1.22 10.55
N TRP A 167 14.40 -1.84 9.86
CA TRP A 167 14.05 -3.24 10.06
C TRP A 167 15.00 -4.15 9.30
N ARG A 168 15.49 -5.20 9.96
CA ARG A 168 16.48 -6.10 9.37
C ARG A 168 15.90 -6.81 8.16
N GLY A 169 16.52 -6.60 7.01
CA GLY A 169 16.33 -7.39 5.79
C GLY A 169 17.47 -8.39 5.56
N GLY A 170 18.69 -8.12 6.01
CA GLY A 170 19.81 -9.03 5.78
C GLY A 170 20.86 -8.96 6.87
N SER A 171 21.99 -9.61 6.63
CA SER A 171 23.18 -9.56 7.48
C SER A 171 24.17 -8.45 7.08
N GLY A 172 23.84 -7.61 6.09
CA GLY A 172 24.71 -6.50 5.67
C GLY A 172 24.55 -5.26 6.55
N ASN A 173 25.53 -4.37 6.55
CA ASN A 173 25.45 -3.08 7.25
C ASN A 173 24.99 -1.96 6.33
N ALA A 174 24.47 -0.89 6.94
CA ALA A 174 24.10 0.35 6.26
C ALA A 174 24.38 1.55 7.16
N VAL A 175 24.70 2.70 6.59
CA VAL A 175 24.77 3.98 7.30
C VAL A 175 23.63 4.86 6.82
N CYS A 176 22.69 5.10 7.74
CA CYS A 176 21.63 6.08 7.52
C CYS A 176 22.05 7.44 8.10
N ALA A 177 21.44 8.52 7.63
CA ALA A 177 21.61 9.83 8.23
C ALA A 177 20.31 10.62 8.25
N ILE A 178 20.13 11.46 9.28
CA ILE A 178 19.01 12.37 9.43
C ILE A 178 19.50 13.81 9.61
N GLY A 179 18.80 14.77 9.00
CA GLY A 179 19.07 16.20 9.10
C GLY A 179 17.79 17.03 9.04
N ASN A 180 17.84 18.28 9.50
CA ASN A 180 16.76 19.27 9.38
C ASN A 180 15.39 18.76 9.87
N LEU A 181 15.31 18.25 11.11
CA LEU A 181 14.05 17.81 11.70
C LEU A 181 13.13 19.02 11.89
N GLY A 182 11.91 18.92 11.38
CA GLY A 182 10.93 19.99 11.44
C GLY A 182 9.50 19.48 11.39
N VAL A 183 8.56 20.42 11.40
CA VAL A 183 7.12 20.12 11.32
C VAL A 183 6.60 20.43 9.93
N ALA A 184 5.62 19.64 9.49
CA ALA A 184 4.81 19.99 8.33
C ALA A 184 3.77 21.03 8.78
N ASP A 185 4.18 22.30 8.87
CA ASP A 185 3.27 23.38 9.26
C ASP A 185 2.45 23.83 8.05
N GLU A 186 1.16 23.55 8.09
CA GLU A 186 0.16 24.27 7.30
C GLU A 186 -0.89 24.80 8.27
N ALA A 187 -1.16 26.10 8.22
CA ALA A 187 -2.26 26.70 8.97
C ALA A 187 -3.60 26.24 8.37
N GLY A 188 -4.03 25.03 8.73
CA GLY A 188 -5.31 24.48 8.31
C GLY A 188 -6.46 25.20 9.00
N THR A 189 -7.52 25.49 8.25
CA THR A 189 -8.79 26.01 8.77
C THR A 189 -9.91 24.96 8.74
N VAL A 190 -9.61 23.75 8.27
CA VAL A 190 -10.54 22.62 8.18
C VAL A 190 -9.97 21.45 8.97
N ALA A 191 -10.62 21.06 10.06
CA ALA A 191 -10.21 19.92 10.88
C ALA A 191 -10.86 18.64 10.34
N VAL A 192 -10.08 17.66 9.92
CA VAL A 192 -10.54 16.29 9.66
C VAL A 192 -10.38 15.50 10.95
N VAL A 193 -11.47 15.15 11.62
CA VAL A 193 -11.46 14.59 12.97
C VAL A 193 -11.41 13.07 12.93
N ARG A 194 -10.29 12.49 13.34
CA ARG A 194 -10.12 11.06 13.58
C ARG A 194 -10.67 10.70 14.96
N ALA A 195 -11.56 9.72 15.00
CA ALA A 195 -12.17 9.21 16.25
C ALA A 195 -11.21 8.31 17.05
N GLU A 196 -10.11 8.87 17.54
CA GLU A 196 -9.10 8.10 18.31
C GLU A 196 -9.66 7.59 19.65
N SER A 197 -10.66 8.26 20.24
CA SER A 197 -11.37 7.73 21.41
C SER A 197 -12.02 6.35 21.15
N VAL A 198 -12.57 6.14 19.95
CA VAL A 198 -13.15 4.85 19.52
C VAL A 198 -12.05 3.80 19.30
N ALA A 199 -10.94 4.20 18.67
CA ALA A 199 -9.80 3.31 18.47
C ALA A 199 -9.18 2.84 19.81
N ASN A 200 -9.05 3.76 20.77
CA ASN A 200 -8.51 3.49 22.11
C ASN A 200 -9.42 2.58 22.96
N ALA A 201 -10.73 2.58 22.70
CA ALA A 201 -11.68 1.73 23.38
C ALA A 201 -11.61 0.24 22.96
N GLY A 202 -10.73 -0.11 22.00
CA GLY A 202 -10.53 -1.50 21.56
C GLY A 202 -11.72 -2.07 20.75
N MET A 203 -12.55 -1.20 20.19
CA MET A 203 -13.67 -1.59 19.34
C MET A 203 -13.18 -2.14 17.99
N SER A 204 -13.99 -2.98 17.34
CA SER A 204 -13.72 -3.56 16.01
C SER A 204 -13.40 -2.54 14.90
N ASP A 205 -13.73 -1.28 15.15
CA ASP A 205 -13.77 -0.21 14.16
C ASP A 205 -12.48 0.62 14.10
N ALA A 206 -11.48 0.34 14.93
CA ALA A 206 -10.24 1.13 15.00
C ALA A 206 -9.55 1.29 13.63
N ARG A 207 -9.53 0.22 12.82
CA ARG A 207 -8.99 0.27 11.46
C ARG A 207 -9.83 1.15 10.53
N SER A 208 -11.16 0.96 10.53
CA SER A 208 -12.10 1.75 9.72
C SER A 208 -12.00 3.26 10.01
N VAL A 209 -11.85 3.64 11.29
CA VAL A 209 -11.64 5.04 11.69
C VAL A 209 -10.38 5.62 11.06
N CYS A 210 -9.27 4.87 11.07
CA CYS A 210 -8.02 5.30 10.45
C CYS A 210 -8.15 5.39 8.93
N ASP A 211 -8.77 4.39 8.31
CA ASP A 211 -8.90 4.28 6.86
C ASP A 211 -9.77 5.40 6.28
N TYR A 212 -10.98 5.61 6.80
CA TYR A 212 -11.91 6.62 6.27
C TYR A 212 -11.46 8.05 6.59
N SER A 213 -10.89 8.30 7.77
CA SER A 213 -10.27 9.60 8.06
C SER A 213 -9.09 9.88 7.12
N GLY A 214 -8.26 8.87 6.85
CA GLY A 214 -7.16 8.96 5.89
C GLY A 214 -7.64 9.25 4.46
N ILE A 215 -8.73 8.62 4.01
CA ILE A 215 -9.33 8.87 2.69
C ILE A 215 -9.78 10.33 2.57
N VAL A 216 -10.61 10.80 3.51
CA VAL A 216 -11.14 12.18 3.48
C VAL A 216 -10.01 13.21 3.57
N PHE A 217 -9.02 12.98 4.43
CA PHE A 217 -7.87 13.89 4.54
C PHE A 217 -7.05 13.96 3.24
N ARG A 218 -6.70 12.82 2.63
CA ARG A 218 -5.94 12.79 1.37
C ARG A 218 -6.72 13.45 0.24
N LEU A 219 -8.03 13.22 0.15
CA LEU A 219 -8.88 13.89 -0.85
C LEU A 219 -8.95 15.40 -0.60
N SER A 220 -9.03 15.84 0.66
CA SER A 220 -9.04 17.26 1.03
C SER A 220 -7.75 17.96 0.61
N VAL A 221 -6.59 17.39 0.97
CA VAL A 221 -5.28 17.94 0.58
C VAL A 221 -5.14 18.00 -0.95
N ARG A 222 -5.54 16.96 -1.67
CA ARG A 222 -5.51 16.93 -3.14
C ARG A 222 -6.48 17.90 -3.81
N ALA A 223 -7.55 18.26 -3.11
CA ALA A 223 -8.49 19.28 -3.53
C ALA A 223 -7.99 20.71 -3.25
N GLY A 224 -6.83 20.86 -2.59
CA GLY A 224 -6.34 22.16 -2.13
C GLY A 224 -7.10 22.71 -0.91
N VAL A 225 -7.89 21.88 -0.24
CA VAL A 225 -8.54 22.26 1.03
C VAL A 225 -7.45 22.40 2.09
N PRO A 226 -7.44 23.49 2.89
CA PRO A 226 -6.48 23.70 3.99
C PRO A 226 -6.82 22.81 5.18
N ALA A 227 -6.70 21.50 4.99
CA ALA A 227 -7.12 20.47 5.92
C ALA A 227 -5.98 20.06 6.86
N VAL A 228 -6.30 19.89 8.14
CA VAL A 228 -5.43 19.32 9.17
C VAL A 228 -6.12 18.13 9.82
N MET A 229 -5.38 17.05 10.07
CA MET A 229 -5.91 15.91 10.81
C MET A 229 -5.92 16.25 12.31
N ALA A 230 -7.08 16.12 12.94
CA ALA A 230 -7.28 16.33 14.37
C ALA A 230 -7.68 15.01 15.05
N SER A 231 -7.21 14.80 16.28
CA SER A 231 -7.76 13.75 17.15
C SER A 231 -8.96 14.33 17.89
N ASP A 232 -9.99 13.51 18.09
CA ASP A 232 -11.09 13.86 18.98
C ASP A 232 -10.63 14.01 20.44
N LEU A 233 -9.51 13.41 20.84
CA LEU A 233 -8.87 13.60 22.16
C LEU A 233 -8.27 15.01 22.34
N ASP A 234 -7.91 15.65 21.23
CA ASP A 234 -7.31 16.99 21.20
C ASP A 234 -8.35 18.08 20.84
N LEU A 235 -9.63 17.73 20.64
CA LEU A 235 -10.66 18.60 20.06
C LEU A 235 -11.33 19.51 21.10
N THR A 236 -10.54 20.41 21.70
CA THR A 236 -11.00 21.39 22.68
C THR A 236 -11.72 22.57 22.02
N ALA A 237 -12.50 23.32 22.79
CA ALA A 237 -13.07 24.59 22.34
C ALA A 237 -11.99 25.58 21.85
N GLU A 238 -10.81 25.60 22.47
CA GLU A 238 -9.68 26.43 22.03
C GLU A 238 -9.16 26.02 20.66
N TYR A 239 -9.02 24.72 20.42
CA TYR A 239 -8.61 24.20 19.12
C TYR A 239 -9.63 24.58 18.04
N LEU A 240 -10.92 24.35 18.30
CA LEU A 240 -12.01 24.62 17.37
C LEU A 240 -12.17 26.12 17.05
N ARG A 241 -11.83 27.04 17.96
CA ARG A 241 -11.82 28.49 17.67
C ARG A 241 -10.89 28.88 16.51
N ARG A 242 -9.89 28.05 16.20
CA ARG A 242 -8.96 28.27 15.07
C ARG A 242 -9.47 27.66 13.76
N MET A 243 -10.52 26.86 13.83
CA MET A 243 -11.10 26.15 12.70
C MET A 243 -12.32 26.90 12.17
N GLN A 244 -12.67 26.61 10.91
CA GLN A 244 -13.88 27.10 10.25
C GLN A 244 -14.83 25.94 9.95
N VAL A 245 -14.28 24.75 9.68
CA VAL A 245 -15.03 23.53 9.42
C VAL A 245 -14.43 22.38 10.22
N ALA A 246 -15.28 21.54 10.81
CA ALA A 246 -14.91 20.23 11.35
C ALA A 246 -15.57 19.13 10.50
N ILE A 247 -14.76 18.22 9.96
CA ILE A 247 -15.20 17.07 9.18
C ILE A 247 -15.12 15.83 10.05
N LEU A 248 -16.19 15.04 10.08
CA LEU A 248 -16.35 13.78 10.81
C LEU A 248 -16.45 12.62 9.80
N PRO A 249 -15.31 12.04 9.34
CA PRO A 249 -15.26 11.06 8.23
C PRO A 249 -15.88 9.70 8.55
N TYR A 250 -15.77 9.28 9.81
CA TYR A 250 -16.36 8.07 10.36
C TYR A 250 -16.20 8.15 11.88
N ASN A 251 -17.20 8.74 12.54
CA ASN A 251 -17.20 8.98 13.98
C ASN A 251 -18.45 8.32 14.58
N PRO A 252 -18.49 6.97 14.66
CA PRO A 252 -19.68 6.22 15.07
C PRO A 252 -20.12 6.53 16.50
N ARG A 253 -19.19 7.03 17.33
CA ARG A 253 -19.45 7.60 18.64
C ARG A 253 -18.68 8.91 18.77
N ILE A 254 -19.36 9.94 19.27
CA ILE A 254 -18.77 11.23 19.64
C ILE A 254 -18.88 11.35 21.17
N PRO A 255 -17.77 11.45 21.91
CA PRO A 255 -17.77 11.70 23.35
C PRO A 255 -18.57 12.97 23.72
N ASP A 256 -19.16 13.01 24.92
CA ASP A 256 -20.08 14.10 25.29
C ASP A 256 -19.39 15.47 25.41
N ASP A 257 -18.16 15.50 25.90
CA ASP A 257 -17.31 16.68 25.95
C ASP A 257 -16.96 17.19 24.54
N VAL A 258 -16.59 16.28 23.64
CA VAL A 258 -16.32 16.58 22.22
C VAL A 258 -17.58 17.10 21.54
N ARG A 259 -18.74 16.49 21.81
CA ARG A 259 -20.05 16.94 21.30
C ARG A 259 -20.37 18.34 21.79
N GLY A 260 -20.18 18.64 23.08
CA GLY A 260 -20.37 19.97 23.64
C GLY A 260 -19.47 21.03 23.01
N ASN A 261 -18.21 20.69 22.73
CA ASN A 261 -17.27 21.56 22.02
C ASN A 261 -17.73 21.82 20.57
N LEU A 262 -18.19 20.79 19.85
CA LEU A 262 -18.73 20.93 18.49
C LEU A 262 -20.01 21.77 18.45
N VAL A 263 -20.92 21.58 19.41
CA VAL A 263 -22.13 22.42 19.56
C VAL A 263 -21.76 23.89 19.74
N SER A 264 -20.82 24.17 20.65
CA SER A 264 -20.34 25.54 20.91
C SER A 264 -19.67 26.14 19.67
N PHE A 265 -18.89 25.33 18.94
CA PHE A 265 -18.26 25.71 17.68
C PHE A 265 -19.28 26.07 16.60
N VAL A 266 -20.33 25.26 16.42
CA VAL A 266 -21.40 25.54 15.45
C VAL A 266 -22.18 26.80 15.81
N ARG A 267 -22.47 27.02 17.10
CA ARG A 267 -23.10 28.25 17.61
C ARG A 267 -22.25 29.49 17.36
N ALA A 268 -20.92 29.35 17.41
CA ALA A 268 -19.97 30.41 17.09
C ALA A 268 -19.76 30.63 15.58
N GLY A 269 -20.55 29.96 14.72
CA GLY A 269 -20.50 30.12 13.26
C GLY A 269 -19.67 29.06 12.52
N GLY A 270 -19.00 28.16 13.25
CA GLY A 270 -18.33 26.99 12.69
C GLY A 270 -19.31 26.05 11.99
N LYS A 271 -18.79 25.20 11.09
CA LYS A 271 -19.60 24.25 10.32
C LYS A 271 -19.15 22.82 10.53
N VAL A 272 -20.09 21.88 10.47
CA VAL A 272 -19.78 20.44 10.59
C VAL A 272 -20.13 19.70 9.30
N LEU A 273 -19.16 18.98 8.75
CA LEU A 273 -19.38 17.96 7.72
C LEU A 273 -19.35 16.60 8.40
N SER A 274 -20.30 15.72 8.10
CA SER A 274 -20.34 14.38 8.69
C SER A 274 -20.64 13.31 7.66
N PHE A 275 -20.12 12.11 7.90
CA PHE A 275 -20.27 10.97 7.01
C PHE A 275 -20.80 9.76 7.78
N TYR A 276 -21.66 9.01 7.11
CA TYR A 276 -22.29 7.76 7.54
C TYR A 276 -23.18 7.87 8.78
N HIS A 277 -22.64 8.19 9.96
CA HIS A 277 -23.45 8.32 11.18
C HIS A 277 -23.94 9.77 11.33
N PRO A 278 -25.25 10.04 11.26
CA PRO A 278 -25.78 11.37 11.48
C PRO A 278 -25.49 11.81 12.92
N PRO A 279 -25.00 13.05 13.14
CA PRO A 279 -24.85 13.59 14.48
C PRO A 279 -26.16 13.54 15.27
N GLN A 280 -26.07 13.18 16.55
CA GLN A 280 -27.23 12.98 17.44
C GLN A 280 -27.32 14.08 18.50
N GLY A 281 -28.51 14.22 19.09
CA GLY A 281 -28.81 15.22 20.12
C GLY A 281 -28.69 16.65 19.59
N GLU A 282 -28.28 17.58 20.45
CA GLU A 282 -28.21 19.01 20.14
C GLU A 282 -27.38 19.34 18.88
N LEU A 283 -26.33 18.57 18.59
CA LEU A 283 -25.55 18.74 17.35
C LEU A 283 -26.37 18.36 16.10
N GLY A 284 -27.18 17.31 16.16
CA GLY A 284 -28.09 16.92 15.09
C GLY A 284 -29.20 17.95 14.88
N ASP A 285 -29.75 18.47 15.98
CA ASP A 285 -30.80 19.52 15.96
C ASP A 285 -30.28 20.82 15.33
N LEU A 286 -29.04 21.22 15.65
CA LEU A 286 -28.38 22.37 15.03
C LEU A 286 -28.15 22.17 13.52
N LEU A 287 -27.84 20.94 13.11
CA LEU A 287 -27.67 20.62 11.69
C LEU A 287 -28.99 20.47 10.95
N GLY A 288 -30.12 20.35 11.65
CA GLY A 288 -31.44 20.12 11.05
C GLY A 288 -31.56 18.74 10.40
N ILE A 289 -30.87 17.74 10.95
CA ILE A 289 -30.82 16.38 10.38
C ILE A 289 -31.41 15.39 11.37
N ARG A 290 -32.36 14.58 10.91
CA ARG A 290 -32.91 13.47 11.66
C ARG A 290 -32.39 12.15 11.11
N ALA A 291 -31.80 11.34 11.99
CA ALA A 291 -31.38 9.99 11.65
C ALA A 291 -32.58 9.07 11.39
N GLY A 292 -32.45 8.19 10.41
CA GLY A 292 -33.37 7.11 10.11
C GLY A 292 -32.69 5.74 10.22
N ASP A 293 -33.28 4.76 9.57
CA ASP A 293 -32.86 3.36 9.69
C ASP A 293 -31.57 3.04 8.93
N TYR A 294 -30.87 2.00 9.40
CA TYR A 294 -29.82 1.35 8.63
C TYR A 294 -30.46 0.60 7.44
N LEU A 295 -29.95 0.86 6.23
CA LEU A 295 -30.43 0.23 5.01
C LEU A 295 -29.28 -0.46 4.29
N LYS A 296 -29.33 -1.79 4.22
CA LYS A 296 -28.43 -2.59 3.37
C LYS A 296 -28.89 -2.52 1.91
N GLU A 297 -27.96 -2.55 0.96
CA GLU A 297 -28.32 -2.61 -0.46
C GLU A 297 -29.24 -3.83 -0.73
N PRO A 298 -30.44 -3.65 -1.33
CA PRO A 298 -31.35 -4.75 -1.67
C PRO A 298 -30.78 -5.68 -2.75
N GLU A 299 -30.06 -5.10 -3.70
CA GLU A 299 -29.30 -5.80 -4.73
C GLU A 299 -27.94 -5.13 -4.93
N ARG A 300 -26.99 -5.88 -5.47
CA ARG A 300 -25.64 -5.36 -5.73
C ARG A 300 -25.70 -4.17 -6.69
N GLY A 301 -25.16 -3.04 -6.27
CA GLY A 301 -25.12 -1.81 -7.04
C GLY A 301 -26.39 -0.96 -6.89
N PHE A 302 -27.18 -1.16 -5.84
CA PHE A 302 -28.31 -0.28 -5.55
C PHE A 302 -27.85 1.14 -5.16
N PHE A 303 -26.74 1.27 -4.44
CA PHE A 303 -26.10 2.55 -4.15
C PHE A 303 -24.82 2.68 -4.99
N SER A 304 -24.96 2.92 -6.30
CA SER A 304 -23.84 2.89 -7.26
C SER A 304 -23.28 4.27 -7.59
N SER A 305 -24.08 5.34 -7.51
CA SER A 305 -23.59 6.69 -7.77
C SER A 305 -24.36 7.75 -6.97
N ILE A 306 -23.68 8.86 -6.71
CA ILE A 306 -24.22 10.07 -6.06
C ILE A 306 -24.42 11.10 -7.16
N ARG A 307 -25.64 11.64 -7.28
CA ARG A 307 -25.96 12.64 -8.31
C ARG A 307 -26.71 13.84 -7.72
N PRO A 308 -26.41 15.07 -8.21
CA PRO A 308 -27.01 16.30 -7.72
C PRO A 308 -28.53 16.32 -7.93
N THR A 309 -29.24 16.95 -7.00
CA THR A 309 -30.66 17.34 -7.18
C THR A 309 -30.74 18.75 -7.81
N ALA A 310 -31.95 19.26 -8.00
CA ALA A 310 -32.15 20.66 -8.40
C ALA A 310 -31.57 21.65 -7.37
N ASP A 311 -31.50 21.24 -6.10
CA ASP A 311 -30.93 22.02 -5.01
C ASP A 311 -29.48 21.62 -4.72
N ALA A 312 -28.67 21.26 -5.71
CA ALA A 312 -27.28 20.86 -5.45
C ALA A 312 -26.43 21.99 -4.84
N VAL A 313 -25.24 21.62 -4.35
CA VAL A 313 -24.21 22.61 -4.00
C VAL A 313 -23.37 22.92 -5.24
N ALA A 314 -22.87 24.15 -5.32
CA ALA A 314 -22.02 24.58 -6.42
C ALA A 314 -20.76 23.69 -6.54
N GLY A 315 -20.32 23.45 -7.78
CA GLY A 315 -19.17 22.59 -8.10
C GLY A 315 -19.41 21.08 -8.03
N MET A 316 -20.58 20.62 -7.56
CA MET A 316 -20.86 19.19 -7.39
C MET A 316 -20.79 18.45 -8.74
N PRO A 317 -20.05 17.34 -8.85
CA PRO A 317 -19.99 16.56 -10.09
C PRO A 317 -21.35 16.01 -10.50
N ALA A 318 -21.63 15.96 -11.81
CA ALA A 318 -22.87 15.41 -12.35
C ALA A 318 -23.10 13.94 -11.94
N VAL A 319 -22.02 13.16 -11.83
CA VAL A 319 -22.02 11.81 -11.29
C VAL A 319 -20.76 11.63 -10.46
N SER A 320 -20.89 11.09 -9.26
CA SER A 320 -19.77 10.57 -8.46
C SER A 320 -20.02 9.10 -8.17
N GLU A 321 -19.27 8.20 -8.80
CA GLU A 321 -19.45 6.76 -8.61
C GLU A 321 -19.12 6.37 -7.16
N GLN A 322 -19.86 5.42 -6.59
CA GLN A 322 -19.53 4.81 -5.31
C GLN A 322 -20.12 3.40 -5.23
N ALA A 323 -19.33 2.38 -4.89
CA ALA A 323 -19.84 1.03 -4.65
C ALA A 323 -20.26 0.84 -3.17
N SER A 324 -21.30 1.56 -2.73
CA SER A 324 -21.81 1.49 -1.35
C SER A 324 -22.66 0.24 -1.13
N TRP A 325 -22.41 -0.48 -0.03
CA TRP A 325 -23.14 -1.70 0.33
C TRP A 325 -24.25 -1.48 1.37
N ASN A 326 -24.31 -0.29 1.96
CA ASN A 326 -25.36 0.16 2.88
C ASN A 326 -25.39 1.70 2.95
N ILE A 327 -26.35 2.23 3.69
CA ILE A 327 -26.40 3.62 4.18
C ILE A 327 -27.02 3.64 5.58
N ILE A 328 -26.82 4.73 6.33
CA ILE A 328 -27.73 5.12 7.41
C ILE A 328 -28.59 6.25 6.86
N ARG A 329 -29.90 6.02 6.78
CA ARG A 329 -30.82 7.03 6.23
C ARG A 329 -30.74 8.30 7.07
N ALA A 330 -30.82 9.45 6.40
CA ALA A 330 -30.93 10.75 7.04
C ALA A 330 -31.91 11.59 6.25
N VAL A 331 -32.76 12.33 6.95
CA VAL A 331 -33.78 13.20 6.36
C VAL A 331 -33.71 14.59 6.98
N PRO A 332 -34.15 15.65 6.27
CA PRO A 332 -34.35 16.95 6.87
C PRO A 332 -35.26 16.87 8.11
N ALA A 333 -34.83 17.50 9.20
CA ALA A 333 -35.66 17.66 10.40
C ALA A 333 -36.58 18.88 10.29
N ASP A 334 -36.18 19.88 9.50
CA ASP A 334 -36.91 21.12 9.23
C ASP A 334 -36.46 21.74 7.88
N ASP A 335 -37.11 22.83 7.49
CA ASP A 335 -36.92 23.50 6.18
C ASP A 335 -35.54 24.13 5.98
N ARG A 336 -34.70 24.23 7.02
CA ARG A 336 -33.33 24.73 6.89
C ARG A 336 -32.42 23.69 6.25
N CYS A 337 -32.79 22.42 6.27
CA CYS A 337 -32.02 21.32 5.72
C CYS A 337 -32.66 20.83 4.41
N ARG A 338 -31.84 20.58 3.40
CA ARG A 338 -32.29 20.16 2.07
C ARG A 338 -31.43 19.04 1.51
N VAL A 339 -32.02 18.24 0.62
CA VAL A 339 -31.32 17.14 -0.06
C VAL A 339 -30.59 17.69 -1.29
N ALA A 340 -29.26 17.74 -1.22
CA ALA A 340 -28.41 18.24 -2.30
C ALA A 340 -28.03 17.16 -3.34
N ALA A 341 -28.07 15.89 -2.94
CA ALA A 341 -27.79 14.76 -3.83
C ALA A 341 -28.56 13.51 -3.41
N GLN A 342 -28.85 12.64 -4.38
CA GLN A 342 -29.52 11.36 -4.18
C GLN A 342 -28.68 10.19 -4.68
N TRP A 343 -29.00 9.01 -4.17
CA TRP A 343 -28.42 7.75 -4.62
C TRP A 343 -29.08 7.25 -5.90
N TYR A 344 -28.27 6.69 -6.79
CA TYR A 344 -28.68 6.07 -8.03
C TYR A 344 -28.13 4.65 -8.11
N ASP A 345 -28.92 3.75 -8.69
CA ASP A 345 -28.52 2.36 -8.92
C ASP A 345 -27.51 2.24 -10.09
N LYS A 346 -26.98 1.02 -10.29
CA LYS A 346 -26.05 0.67 -11.37
C LYS A 346 -26.59 0.93 -12.79
N ASN A 347 -27.91 1.05 -12.94
CA ASN A 347 -28.58 1.34 -14.21
C ASN A 347 -28.86 2.85 -14.37
N GLY A 348 -28.43 3.67 -13.41
CA GLY A 348 -28.66 5.11 -13.42
C GLY A 348 -30.09 5.51 -13.08
N ARG A 349 -30.86 4.68 -12.36
CA ARG A 349 -32.20 5.02 -11.85
C ARG A 349 -32.10 5.56 -10.41
N PRO A 350 -32.87 6.60 -10.05
CA PRO A 350 -32.86 7.12 -8.68
C PRO A 350 -33.44 6.08 -7.72
N THR A 351 -32.79 5.89 -6.57
CA THR A 351 -33.26 4.93 -5.55
C THR A 351 -34.32 5.52 -4.62
N GLY A 352 -34.50 6.85 -4.67
CA GLY A 352 -35.34 7.61 -3.74
C GLY A 352 -34.64 7.94 -2.41
N GLU A 353 -33.40 7.47 -2.20
CA GLU A 353 -32.68 7.69 -0.95
C GLU A 353 -31.74 8.92 -1.01
N PRO A 354 -31.79 9.82 -0.01
CA PRO A 354 -30.84 10.92 0.09
C PRO A 354 -29.39 10.43 0.24
N ALA A 355 -28.50 11.02 -0.56
CA ALA A 355 -27.06 10.80 -0.46
C ALA A 355 -26.37 11.89 0.34
N VAL A 356 -26.73 13.16 0.09
CA VAL A 356 -26.14 14.34 0.73
C VAL A 356 -27.23 15.30 1.18
N LEU A 357 -27.18 15.70 2.44
CA LEU A 357 -28.02 16.74 3.04
C LEU A 357 -27.16 17.96 3.40
N VAL A 358 -27.73 19.15 3.22
CA VAL A 358 -27.04 20.42 3.44
C VAL A 358 -27.95 21.35 4.22
N SER A 359 -27.39 22.02 5.23
CA SER A 359 -28.05 23.07 6.02
C SER A 359 -27.10 24.25 6.24
N PRO A 360 -27.58 25.40 6.75
CA PRO A 360 -26.72 26.52 7.11
C PRO A 360 -25.59 26.18 8.07
N HIS A 361 -25.72 25.10 8.86
CA HIS A 361 -24.74 24.72 9.88
C HIS A 361 -23.82 23.57 9.45
N GLY A 362 -24.08 22.91 8.32
CA GLY A 362 -23.24 21.82 7.89
C GLY A 362 -23.78 20.94 6.78
N VAL A 363 -23.14 19.81 6.60
CA VAL A 363 -23.42 18.83 5.53
C VAL A 363 -23.36 17.42 6.12
N HIS A 364 -24.20 16.53 5.64
CA HIS A 364 -24.15 15.11 5.98
C HIS A 364 -24.25 14.23 4.75
N MET A 365 -23.37 13.24 4.64
CA MET A 365 -23.44 12.18 3.64
C MET A 365 -23.84 10.86 4.31
N THR A 366 -24.82 10.14 3.74
CA THR A 366 -25.46 8.96 4.37
C THR A 366 -24.60 7.69 4.37
N HIS A 367 -23.37 7.77 3.85
CA HIS A 367 -22.36 6.72 3.90
C HIS A 367 -20.95 7.31 4.08
N VAL A 368 -19.96 6.46 4.37
CA VAL A 368 -18.55 6.84 4.33
C VAL A 368 -18.14 7.20 2.89
N LEU A 369 -17.17 8.10 2.76
CA LEU A 369 -16.61 8.46 1.45
C LEU A 369 -15.59 7.40 1.01
N LEU A 370 -15.82 6.78 -0.14
CA LEU A 370 -14.92 5.78 -0.72
C LEU A 370 -13.96 6.38 -1.77
N PRO A 371 -12.81 5.75 -2.03
CA PRO A 371 -11.78 6.26 -2.96
C PRO A 371 -11.90 5.73 -4.40
N ASP A 372 -13.05 5.15 -4.77
CA ASP A 372 -13.31 4.42 -6.02
C ASP A 372 -13.43 5.29 -7.29
N ASP A 373 -13.74 6.58 -7.13
CA ASP A 373 -13.79 7.58 -8.21
C ASP A 373 -13.00 8.84 -7.86
N PRO A 374 -11.66 8.78 -7.79
CA PRO A 374 -10.86 9.77 -7.08
C PRO A 374 -10.97 11.20 -7.61
N GLN A 375 -11.22 11.39 -8.91
CA GLN A 375 -11.38 12.73 -9.49
C GLN A 375 -12.71 13.35 -9.07
N ASN A 376 -13.83 12.65 -9.28
CA ASN A 376 -15.12 13.16 -8.87
C ASN A 376 -15.27 13.18 -7.35
N LYS A 377 -14.69 12.22 -6.61
CA LYS A 377 -14.69 12.23 -5.14
C LYS A 377 -13.95 13.42 -4.55
N ARG A 378 -12.84 13.83 -5.16
CA ARG A 378 -12.12 15.04 -4.78
C ARG A 378 -12.96 16.28 -5.04
N ASN A 379 -13.59 16.39 -6.21
CA ASN A 379 -14.43 17.53 -6.57
C ASN A 379 -15.72 17.58 -5.73
N LEU A 380 -16.35 16.43 -5.48
CA LEU A 380 -17.48 16.26 -4.56
C LEU A 380 -17.08 16.76 -3.18
N LEU A 381 -16.01 16.25 -2.58
CA LEU A 381 -15.56 16.67 -1.26
C LEU A 381 -15.29 18.18 -1.19
N LEU A 382 -14.61 18.76 -2.20
CA LEU A 382 -14.37 20.19 -2.26
C LEU A 382 -15.69 20.99 -2.29
N SER A 383 -16.67 20.52 -3.06
CA SER A 383 -18.00 21.15 -3.16
C SER A 383 -18.77 21.07 -1.84
N LEU A 384 -18.67 19.94 -1.13
CA LEU A 384 -19.27 19.79 0.20
C LEU A 384 -18.61 20.73 1.22
N VAL A 385 -17.27 20.86 1.18
CA VAL A 385 -16.55 21.81 2.04
C VAL A 385 -16.90 23.24 1.66
N ALA A 386 -17.05 23.55 0.36
CA ALA A 386 -17.39 24.88 -0.12
C ALA A 386 -18.81 25.31 0.27
N ALA A 387 -19.76 24.38 0.37
CA ALA A 387 -21.08 24.63 0.90
C ALA A 387 -21.04 25.13 2.36
N ALA A 388 -20.05 24.67 3.13
CA ALA A 388 -19.80 25.14 4.49
C ALA A 388 -18.86 26.36 4.55
N LEU A 389 -17.90 26.47 3.62
CA LEU A 389 -16.85 27.49 3.61
C LEU A 389 -16.60 27.97 2.15
N PRO A 390 -17.36 28.95 1.64
CA PRO A 390 -17.25 29.36 0.23
C PRO A 390 -15.85 29.85 -0.21
N ASP A 391 -15.09 30.50 0.69
CA ASP A 391 -13.71 30.95 0.39
C ASP A 391 -12.73 29.79 0.13
N VAL A 392 -13.13 28.53 0.41
CA VAL A 392 -12.28 27.37 0.15
C VAL A 392 -11.93 27.24 -1.34
N TRP A 393 -12.78 27.68 -2.27
CA TRP A 393 -12.48 27.66 -3.71
C TRP A 393 -11.22 28.48 -4.02
N ARG A 394 -11.12 29.68 -3.43
CA ARG A 394 -9.95 30.56 -3.59
C ARG A 394 -8.70 29.91 -3.01
N LYS A 395 -8.81 29.36 -1.79
CA LYS A 395 -7.70 28.67 -1.11
C LYS A 395 -7.22 27.45 -1.93
N ALA A 396 -8.17 26.66 -2.45
CA ALA A 396 -7.91 25.51 -3.29
C ALA A 396 -7.21 25.89 -4.59
N PHE A 397 -7.65 26.94 -5.28
CA PHE A 397 -7.00 27.43 -6.49
C PHE A 397 -5.51 27.74 -6.27
N PHE A 398 -5.19 28.56 -5.26
CA PHE A 398 -3.81 28.92 -4.98
C PHE A 398 -2.95 27.73 -4.51
N ALA A 399 -3.53 26.81 -3.73
CA ALA A 399 -2.85 25.59 -3.32
C ALA A 399 -2.50 24.71 -4.54
N LEU A 400 -3.44 24.52 -5.46
CA LEU A 400 -3.24 23.72 -6.67
C LEU A 400 -2.26 24.36 -7.66
N ARG A 401 -2.15 25.70 -7.68
CA ARG A 401 -1.18 26.42 -8.51
C ARG A 401 0.27 26.17 -8.10
N GLY A 402 0.52 25.86 -6.82
CA GLY A 402 1.85 25.62 -6.25
C GLY A 402 2.33 24.17 -6.28
N THR A 403 1.47 23.20 -6.64
CA THR A 403 1.86 21.78 -6.68
C THR A 403 2.56 21.45 -8.01
N SER A 404 3.84 21.80 -8.07
CA SER A 404 4.74 21.65 -9.21
C SER A 404 5.20 20.20 -9.43
N VAL A 405 4.29 19.31 -9.81
CA VAL A 405 4.70 18.16 -10.68
C VAL A 405 5.30 18.71 -11.99
N GLU A 406 5.07 19.99 -12.28
CA GLU A 406 5.39 20.70 -13.49
C GLU A 406 6.89 21.00 -13.70
N GLU A 407 7.72 21.41 -12.74
CA GLU A 407 8.98 22.07 -13.15
C GLU A 407 10.12 21.15 -13.65
N GLN A 408 10.34 19.99 -13.03
CA GLN A 408 11.32 19.00 -13.54
C GLN A 408 10.76 18.18 -14.71
N THR A 409 9.43 18.03 -14.78
CA THR A 409 8.73 17.26 -15.83
C THR A 409 8.53 18.09 -17.09
N LEU A 410 8.30 19.40 -17.00
CA LEU A 410 8.06 20.26 -18.17
C LEU A 410 9.29 20.36 -19.08
N LYS A 411 10.51 20.39 -18.51
CA LYS A 411 11.74 20.41 -19.31
C LYS A 411 11.86 19.18 -20.23
N THR A 412 11.40 18.01 -19.77
CA THR A 412 11.41 16.79 -20.60
C THR A 412 10.23 16.76 -21.59
N LEU A 413 9.13 17.46 -21.27
CA LEU A 413 7.95 17.56 -22.13
C LEU A 413 8.15 18.45 -23.35
N ASP A 414 8.84 19.58 -23.23
CA ASP A 414 9.08 20.47 -24.39
C ASP A 414 9.88 19.77 -25.48
N GLU A 415 10.95 19.05 -25.11
CA GLU A 415 11.71 18.23 -26.06
C GLU A 415 10.89 17.11 -26.68
N ALA A 416 10.05 16.44 -25.88
CA ALA A 416 9.16 15.40 -26.37
C ALA A 416 8.08 15.96 -27.30
N ALA A 417 7.55 17.15 -27.04
CA ALA A 417 6.54 17.84 -27.85
C ALA A 417 7.06 18.19 -29.25
N LEU A 418 8.36 18.46 -29.40
CA LEU A 418 9.00 18.66 -30.71
C LEU A 418 8.97 17.38 -31.57
N ARG A 419 9.02 16.20 -30.94
CA ARG A 419 9.14 14.90 -31.63
C ARG A 419 7.80 14.16 -31.75
N LYS A 420 6.88 14.39 -30.82
CA LYS A 420 5.60 13.68 -30.68
C LYS A 420 4.41 14.64 -30.76
N PRO A 421 3.65 14.68 -31.87
CA PRO A 421 2.49 15.56 -32.00
C PRO A 421 1.45 15.42 -30.89
N GLN A 422 1.24 14.20 -30.39
CA GLN A 422 0.29 13.95 -29.30
C GLN A 422 0.73 14.59 -27.96
N VAL A 423 2.03 14.60 -27.67
CA VAL A 423 2.58 15.30 -26.49
C VAL A 423 2.32 16.79 -26.63
N ARG A 424 2.57 17.36 -27.81
CA ARG A 424 2.31 18.78 -28.08
C ARG A 424 0.84 19.16 -27.84
N ILE A 425 -0.11 18.34 -28.30
CA ILE A 425 -1.55 18.57 -28.07
C ILE A 425 -1.84 18.69 -26.56
N PHE A 426 -1.37 17.73 -25.76
CA PHE A 426 -1.63 17.74 -24.32
C PHE A 426 -0.91 18.87 -23.58
N VAL A 427 0.30 19.27 -24.02
CA VAL A 427 1.00 20.45 -23.49
C VAL A 427 0.21 21.73 -23.82
N GLU A 428 -0.31 21.87 -25.04
CA GLU A 428 -1.14 23.00 -25.44
C GLU A 428 -2.49 23.04 -24.70
N ASP A 429 -3.12 21.88 -24.48
CA ASP A 429 -4.33 21.73 -23.65
C ASP A 429 -4.07 22.17 -22.21
N ALA A 430 -2.97 21.70 -21.61
CA ALA A 430 -2.56 22.09 -20.27
C ALA A 430 -2.34 23.61 -20.16
N ALA A 431 -1.62 24.19 -21.12
CA ALA A 431 -1.36 25.63 -21.17
C ALA A 431 -2.64 26.45 -21.35
N ARG A 432 -3.57 26.00 -22.21
CA ARG A 432 -4.88 26.64 -22.40
C ARG A 432 -5.73 26.58 -21.13
N ALA A 433 -5.85 25.41 -20.52
CA ALA A 433 -6.60 25.25 -19.28
C ALA A 433 -6.00 26.09 -18.14
N LYS A 434 -4.67 26.21 -18.07
CA LYS A 434 -3.99 27.10 -17.11
C LYS A 434 -4.34 28.58 -17.33
N ARG A 435 -4.37 29.05 -18.60
CA ARG A 435 -4.83 30.41 -18.92
C ARG A 435 -6.28 30.65 -18.52
N MET A 436 -7.18 29.73 -18.84
CA MET A 436 -8.59 29.84 -18.42
C MET A 436 -8.75 29.85 -16.90
N ALA A 437 -7.95 29.04 -16.20
CA ALA A 437 -7.94 29.04 -14.74
C ALA A 437 -7.52 30.40 -14.17
N ASP A 438 -6.48 31.01 -14.75
CA ASP A 438 -5.96 32.32 -14.35
C ASP A 438 -6.95 33.46 -14.69
N GLU A 439 -7.62 33.40 -15.85
CA GLU A 439 -8.69 34.34 -16.24
C GLU A 439 -9.86 34.28 -15.27
N CYS A 440 -10.40 33.08 -15.00
CA CYS A 440 -11.48 32.90 -14.02
C CYS A 440 -11.06 33.38 -12.63
N ALA A 441 -9.82 33.14 -12.21
CA ALA A 441 -9.30 33.62 -10.94
C ALA A 441 -9.19 35.17 -10.90
N GLY A 442 -8.78 35.80 -12.00
CA GLY A 442 -8.76 37.26 -12.16
C GLY A 442 -10.16 37.89 -12.04
N GLU A 443 -11.18 37.19 -12.53
CA GLU A 443 -12.60 37.54 -12.39
C GLU A 443 -13.22 37.10 -11.04
N ARG A 444 -12.42 36.54 -10.13
CA ARG A 444 -12.85 36.00 -8.82
C ARG A 444 -13.82 34.81 -8.90
N ARG A 445 -13.91 34.14 -10.06
CA ARG A 445 -14.67 32.90 -10.30
C ARG A 445 -13.83 31.67 -9.93
N PHE A 446 -13.51 31.54 -8.64
CA PHE A 446 -12.56 30.52 -8.16
C PHE A 446 -13.03 29.07 -8.31
N GLU A 447 -14.33 28.81 -8.31
CA GLU A 447 -14.88 27.47 -8.58
C GLU A 447 -14.46 26.99 -9.97
N GLU A 448 -14.71 27.81 -10.98
CA GLU A 448 -14.34 27.53 -12.38
C GLU A 448 -12.82 27.51 -12.55
N ALA A 449 -12.09 28.37 -11.83
CA ALA A 449 -10.63 28.37 -11.83
C ALA A 449 -10.05 27.02 -11.31
N VAL A 450 -10.64 26.43 -10.27
CA VAL A 450 -10.24 25.11 -9.76
C VAL A 450 -10.59 23.99 -10.75
N ALA A 451 -11.74 24.08 -11.41
CA ALA A 451 -12.12 23.13 -12.46
C ALA A 451 -11.10 23.16 -13.62
N HIS A 452 -10.74 24.34 -14.12
CA HIS A 452 -9.72 24.49 -15.16
C HIS A 452 -8.32 24.07 -14.70
N SER A 453 -7.94 24.34 -13.44
CA SER A 453 -6.67 23.85 -12.87
C SER A 453 -6.60 22.32 -12.84
N SER A 454 -7.74 21.67 -12.60
CA SER A 454 -7.83 20.21 -12.63
C SER A 454 -7.64 19.64 -14.04
N VAL A 455 -8.24 20.28 -15.05
CA VAL A 455 -8.05 19.94 -16.46
C VAL A 455 -6.58 20.14 -16.87
N ALA A 456 -5.96 21.25 -16.47
CA ALA A 456 -4.56 21.52 -16.77
C ALA A 456 -3.63 20.42 -16.22
N ARG A 457 -3.83 20.01 -14.96
CA ARG A 457 -3.04 18.94 -14.33
C ARG A 457 -3.25 17.58 -15.01
N GLU A 458 -4.47 17.27 -15.43
CA GLU A 458 -4.78 16.04 -16.16
C GLU A 458 -4.09 16.01 -17.52
N ALA A 459 -4.18 17.12 -18.28
CA ALA A 459 -3.48 17.26 -19.55
C ALA A 459 -1.95 17.16 -19.39
N SER A 460 -1.36 17.78 -18.35
CA SER A 460 0.06 17.62 -18.03
C SER A 460 0.45 16.17 -17.73
N LEU A 461 -0.40 15.42 -17.01
CA LEU A 461 -0.18 14.00 -16.73
C LEU A 461 -0.24 13.16 -18.00
N LEU A 462 -1.21 13.43 -18.89
CA LEU A 462 -1.33 12.76 -20.19
C LEU A 462 -0.12 13.07 -21.10
N ALA A 463 0.35 14.31 -21.11
CA ALA A 463 1.58 14.70 -21.79
C ALA A 463 2.78 13.89 -21.27
N TYR A 464 2.92 13.78 -19.94
CA TYR A 464 3.98 13.00 -19.31
C TYR A 464 3.94 11.52 -19.70
N CYS A 465 2.76 10.90 -19.63
CA CYS A 465 2.60 9.50 -20.01
C CYS A 465 2.93 9.28 -21.49
N CYS A 466 2.50 10.18 -22.38
CA CYS A 466 2.75 10.10 -23.81
C CYS A 466 4.21 10.38 -24.21
N ALA A 467 4.92 11.18 -23.42
CA ALA A 467 6.33 11.47 -23.64
C ALA A 467 7.21 10.23 -23.44
N GLN A 468 6.80 9.28 -22.59
CA GLN A 468 7.54 8.05 -22.33
C GLN A 468 7.69 7.18 -23.58
N GLU A 469 8.76 6.38 -23.62
CA GLU A 469 9.02 5.44 -24.71
C GLU A 469 8.89 3.98 -24.24
N PRO A 470 8.36 3.09 -25.10
CA PRO A 470 8.38 1.66 -24.86
C PRO A 470 9.75 1.06 -25.20
N VAL A 471 10.15 0.05 -24.43
CA VAL A 471 11.32 -0.81 -24.72
C VAL A 471 10.82 -2.12 -25.30
N GLU A 472 11.46 -2.63 -26.35
CA GLU A 472 11.14 -3.93 -26.97
C GLU A 472 12.42 -4.68 -27.37
N PRO A 473 12.48 -6.02 -27.19
CA PRO A 473 11.48 -6.84 -26.50
C PRO A 473 11.45 -6.57 -24.99
N GLU A 474 10.26 -6.62 -24.38
CA GLU A 474 10.08 -6.44 -22.93
C GLU A 474 8.89 -7.27 -22.44
N PHE A 475 9.08 -8.01 -21.36
CA PHE A 475 7.99 -8.74 -20.70
C PHE A 475 7.18 -7.80 -19.81
N ARG A 476 5.90 -7.62 -20.13
CA ARG A 476 5.00 -6.68 -19.44
C ARG A 476 3.81 -7.47 -18.90
N GLY A 477 4.00 -8.04 -17.71
CA GLY A 477 3.00 -8.90 -17.08
C GLY A 477 2.14 -8.17 -16.07
N ILE A 478 0.92 -8.68 -15.86
CA ILE A 478 0.03 -8.19 -14.82
C ILE A 478 -0.68 -9.37 -14.14
N TRP A 479 -0.72 -9.35 -12.81
CA TRP A 479 -1.50 -10.31 -12.04
C TRP A 479 -2.96 -9.89 -11.97
N CYS A 480 -3.85 -10.87 -12.06
CA CYS A 480 -5.29 -10.69 -11.88
C CYS A 480 -5.77 -11.63 -10.78
N HIS A 481 -6.00 -11.12 -9.58
CA HIS A 481 -6.39 -11.94 -8.42
C HIS A 481 -7.76 -12.58 -8.55
N SER A 482 -8.65 -11.97 -9.34
CA SER A 482 -9.99 -12.50 -9.63
C SER A 482 -9.93 -13.55 -10.75
N ALA A 483 -10.52 -14.71 -10.51
CA ALA A 483 -10.75 -15.73 -11.55
C ALA A 483 -11.72 -15.26 -12.65
N PHE A 484 -12.51 -14.21 -12.35
CA PHE A 484 -13.54 -13.66 -13.24
C PHE A 484 -13.07 -12.38 -13.95
N GLY A 485 -11.78 -12.07 -13.89
CA GLY A 485 -11.23 -10.82 -14.40
C GLY A 485 -11.64 -9.59 -13.56
N PRO A 486 -11.34 -8.38 -14.08
CA PRO A 486 -11.79 -7.12 -13.50
C PRO A 486 -13.32 -7.06 -13.37
N ALA A 487 -13.81 -6.59 -12.22
CA ALA A 487 -15.25 -6.50 -11.97
C ALA A 487 -15.98 -5.67 -13.04
N GLY A 488 -17.05 -6.23 -13.61
CA GLY A 488 -17.87 -5.59 -14.64
C GLY A 488 -17.33 -5.73 -16.06
N MET A 489 -16.33 -6.59 -16.29
CA MET A 489 -15.78 -6.87 -17.61
C MET A 489 -15.79 -8.38 -17.88
N SER A 490 -16.04 -8.75 -19.13
CA SER A 490 -15.72 -10.08 -19.66
C SER A 490 -14.20 -10.26 -19.82
N TRP A 491 -13.74 -11.50 -19.91
CA TRP A 491 -12.33 -11.78 -20.23
C TRP A 491 -11.92 -11.21 -21.60
N ASP A 492 -12.81 -11.19 -22.60
CA ASP A 492 -12.52 -10.60 -23.91
C ASP A 492 -12.20 -9.09 -23.78
N GLU A 493 -13.05 -8.34 -23.08
CA GLU A 493 -12.85 -6.91 -22.84
C GLU A 493 -11.58 -6.67 -22.01
N ALA A 494 -11.38 -7.46 -20.95
CA ALA A 494 -10.26 -7.32 -20.04
C ALA A 494 -8.92 -7.58 -20.76
N VAL A 495 -8.81 -8.64 -21.55
CA VAL A 495 -7.57 -8.95 -22.27
C VAL A 495 -7.38 -8.00 -23.46
N SER A 496 -8.44 -7.61 -24.16
CA SER A 496 -8.33 -6.61 -25.23
C SER A 496 -7.78 -5.29 -24.71
N GLN A 497 -8.20 -4.88 -23.50
CA GLN A 497 -7.68 -3.70 -22.84
C GLN A 497 -6.18 -3.81 -22.54
N LEU A 498 -5.70 -4.98 -22.09
CA LEU A 498 -4.27 -5.22 -21.89
C LEU A 498 -3.49 -5.15 -23.20
N ALA A 499 -3.97 -5.83 -24.24
CA ALA A 499 -3.30 -5.90 -25.54
C ALA A 499 -3.17 -4.52 -26.21
N ARG A 500 -4.24 -3.72 -26.23
CA ARG A 500 -4.23 -2.36 -26.80
C ARG A 500 -3.28 -1.41 -26.07
N ASN A 501 -2.99 -1.68 -24.81
CA ASN A 501 -2.07 -0.90 -23.99
C ASN A 501 -0.69 -1.57 -23.84
N GLY A 502 -0.42 -2.60 -24.65
CA GLY A 502 0.88 -3.23 -24.84
C GLY A 502 1.40 -4.04 -23.66
N PHE A 503 0.50 -4.54 -22.80
CA PHE A 503 0.83 -5.64 -21.88
C PHE A 503 0.92 -6.95 -22.66
N THR A 504 1.90 -7.79 -22.34
CA THR A 504 2.22 -9.02 -23.09
C THR A 504 1.71 -10.28 -22.40
N ALA A 505 1.40 -10.23 -21.11
CA ALA A 505 0.96 -11.39 -20.34
C ALA A 505 -0.02 -11.02 -19.21
N VAL A 506 -0.97 -11.91 -18.97
CA VAL A 506 -1.87 -11.87 -17.81
C VAL A 506 -1.70 -13.13 -16.96
N PHE A 507 -1.74 -12.97 -15.65
CA PHE A 507 -1.57 -14.04 -14.67
C PHE A 507 -2.85 -14.17 -13.84
N PRO A 508 -3.89 -14.85 -14.35
CA PRO A 508 -5.17 -14.98 -13.66
C PRO A 508 -5.14 -16.07 -12.59
N ASN A 509 -5.62 -15.75 -11.38
CA ASN A 509 -5.77 -16.75 -10.32
C ASN A 509 -6.95 -17.68 -10.61
N MET A 510 -6.68 -18.88 -11.12
CA MET A 510 -7.74 -19.81 -11.54
C MET A 510 -8.00 -20.94 -10.55
N LEU A 511 -7.16 -21.07 -9.52
CA LEU A 511 -7.29 -22.13 -8.53
C LEU A 511 -6.55 -21.84 -7.22
N TRP A 512 -7.20 -22.23 -6.13
CA TRP A 512 -6.70 -22.16 -4.75
C TRP A 512 -6.50 -23.57 -4.19
N ALA A 513 -5.97 -23.68 -2.97
CA ALA A 513 -6.00 -24.95 -2.25
C ALA A 513 -7.46 -25.35 -1.97
N GLY A 514 -7.96 -26.37 -2.68
CA GLY A 514 -9.32 -26.89 -2.50
C GLY A 514 -10.42 -26.23 -3.33
N THR A 515 -10.09 -25.42 -4.35
CA THR A 515 -11.09 -24.83 -5.25
C THR A 515 -10.50 -24.54 -6.63
N ALA A 516 -11.24 -24.87 -7.69
CA ALA A 516 -10.93 -24.52 -9.07
C ALA A 516 -12.07 -23.69 -9.71
N TYR A 517 -11.69 -22.74 -10.55
CA TYR A 517 -12.62 -21.91 -11.35
C TYR A 517 -12.72 -22.37 -12.81
N TYR A 518 -12.46 -23.65 -13.02
CA TYR A 518 -12.58 -24.38 -14.28
C TYR A 518 -13.15 -25.78 -13.98
N GLU A 519 -13.54 -26.54 -15.00
CA GLU A 519 -14.14 -27.88 -14.84
C GLU A 519 -13.12 -28.94 -14.40
N SER A 520 -12.64 -28.84 -13.18
CA SER A 520 -11.59 -29.66 -12.56
C SER A 520 -12.08 -31.05 -12.13
N LYS A 521 -11.24 -32.07 -12.33
CA LYS A 521 -11.42 -33.43 -11.77
C LYS A 521 -10.59 -33.67 -10.52
N VAL A 522 -9.66 -32.76 -10.19
CA VAL A 522 -8.74 -32.92 -9.04
C VAL A 522 -9.23 -32.15 -7.82
N LEU A 523 -9.56 -30.87 -8.01
CA LEU A 523 -10.09 -29.97 -6.99
C LEU A 523 -11.61 -29.81 -7.11
N PRO A 524 -12.32 -29.54 -5.99
CA PRO A 524 -13.71 -29.09 -6.03
C PRO A 524 -13.89 -27.87 -6.95
N VAL A 525 -14.93 -27.92 -7.78
CA VAL A 525 -15.26 -26.82 -8.70
C VAL A 525 -16.09 -25.77 -7.95
N ALA A 526 -15.74 -24.49 -8.14
CA ALA A 526 -16.50 -23.39 -7.57
C ALA A 526 -17.93 -23.37 -8.16
N PRO A 527 -18.99 -23.22 -7.34
CA PRO A 527 -20.38 -23.22 -7.83
C PRO A 527 -20.65 -22.23 -8.97
N GLU A 528 -19.94 -21.11 -8.96
CA GLU A 528 -20.02 -20.06 -9.98
C GLU A 528 -19.63 -20.56 -11.38
N VAL A 529 -18.83 -21.63 -11.52
CA VAL A 529 -18.51 -22.22 -12.82
C VAL A 529 -19.76 -22.80 -13.48
N GLY A 530 -20.70 -23.36 -12.69
CA GLY A 530 -21.95 -23.89 -13.21
C GLY A 530 -22.89 -22.84 -13.80
N THR A 531 -22.72 -21.55 -13.44
CA THR A 531 -23.56 -20.45 -13.92
C THR A 531 -22.82 -19.49 -14.85
N LEU A 532 -21.53 -19.25 -14.62
CA LEU A 532 -20.69 -18.32 -15.37
C LEU A 532 -19.75 -19.03 -16.36
N GLY A 533 -19.74 -20.36 -16.37
CA GLY A 533 -18.91 -21.19 -17.23
C GLY A 533 -17.46 -21.32 -16.74
N ASP A 534 -16.69 -22.15 -17.45
CA ASP A 534 -15.26 -22.37 -17.22
C ASP A 534 -14.47 -21.08 -17.49
N GLN A 535 -13.92 -20.49 -16.43
CA GLN A 535 -13.27 -19.18 -16.52
C GLN A 535 -11.89 -19.25 -17.17
N LEU A 536 -11.17 -20.37 -16.99
CA LEU A 536 -9.87 -20.59 -17.62
C LEU A 536 -10.01 -20.65 -19.13
N SER A 537 -11.03 -21.35 -19.64
CA SER A 537 -11.33 -21.42 -21.08
C SER A 537 -11.61 -20.04 -21.66
N GLN A 538 -12.47 -19.26 -21.00
CA GLN A 538 -12.83 -17.91 -21.42
C GLN A 538 -11.62 -16.96 -21.46
N CYS A 539 -10.77 -17.01 -20.43
CA CYS A 539 -9.54 -16.23 -20.38
C CYS A 539 -8.57 -16.62 -21.49
N LEU A 540 -8.39 -17.92 -21.74
CA LEU A 540 -7.51 -18.42 -22.81
C LEU A 540 -8.01 -18.05 -24.21
N ASP A 541 -9.31 -18.13 -24.46
CA ASP A 541 -9.87 -17.71 -25.74
C ASP A 541 -9.63 -16.22 -26.00
N ALA A 542 -9.81 -15.38 -24.97
CA ALA A 542 -9.49 -13.96 -25.05
C ALA A 542 -7.98 -13.72 -25.27
N CYS A 543 -7.12 -14.41 -24.52
CA CYS A 543 -5.66 -14.36 -24.66
C CYS A 543 -5.19 -14.71 -26.07
N ARG A 544 -5.72 -15.81 -26.63
CA ARG A 544 -5.44 -16.25 -28.00
C ARG A 544 -5.90 -15.22 -29.04
N LYS A 545 -7.12 -14.67 -28.87
CA LYS A 545 -7.68 -13.66 -29.78
C LYS A 545 -6.85 -12.38 -29.81
N HIS A 546 -6.37 -11.92 -28.66
CA HIS A 546 -5.66 -10.64 -28.52
C HIS A 546 -4.13 -10.78 -28.42
N LYS A 547 -3.58 -12.00 -28.57
CA LYS A 547 -2.14 -12.31 -28.54
C LYS A 547 -1.44 -11.92 -27.23
N VAL A 548 -2.13 -12.13 -26.11
CA VAL A 548 -1.58 -11.95 -24.76
C VAL A 548 -1.32 -13.34 -24.18
N GLN A 549 -0.18 -13.54 -23.50
CA GLN A 549 0.12 -14.82 -22.87
C GLN A 549 -0.73 -15.03 -21.61
N CYS A 550 -1.24 -16.24 -21.41
CA CYS A 550 -1.93 -16.65 -20.19
C CYS A 550 -1.01 -17.54 -19.34
N HIS A 551 -0.61 -17.03 -18.17
CA HIS A 551 0.15 -17.78 -17.18
C HIS A 551 -0.75 -18.11 -16.00
N VAL A 552 -1.22 -19.36 -15.91
CA VAL A 552 -2.23 -19.73 -14.91
C VAL A 552 -1.64 -19.65 -13.49
N TRP A 553 -2.16 -18.71 -12.70
CA TRP A 553 -1.77 -18.54 -11.32
C TRP A 553 -2.57 -19.50 -10.43
N LYS A 554 -1.81 -20.21 -9.58
CA LYS A 554 -2.33 -21.02 -8.48
C LYS A 554 -1.84 -20.52 -7.13
N VAL A 555 -2.76 -20.41 -6.18
CA VAL A 555 -2.44 -20.28 -4.74
C VAL A 555 -2.29 -21.68 -4.14
N PHE A 556 -1.13 -21.95 -3.55
CA PHE A 556 -0.80 -23.21 -2.89
C PHE A 556 -1.10 -23.16 -1.40
N TRP A 557 -1.56 -24.27 -0.83
CA TRP A 557 -1.81 -24.52 0.60
C TRP A 557 -2.90 -23.66 1.25
N ASN A 558 -2.94 -22.37 0.96
CA ASN A 558 -3.94 -21.43 1.47
C ASN A 558 -5.25 -21.58 0.70
N THR A 559 -6.34 -21.80 1.43
CA THR A 559 -7.67 -21.99 0.84
C THR A 559 -8.36 -20.67 0.53
N GLY A 560 -7.85 -19.55 1.05
CA GLY A 560 -8.34 -18.19 0.76
C GLY A 560 -9.79 -17.94 1.16
N GLY A 561 -10.38 -18.79 2.00
CA GLY A 561 -11.83 -18.80 2.26
C GLY A 561 -12.68 -19.19 1.04
N ARG A 562 -12.06 -19.75 -0.02
CA ARG A 562 -12.71 -20.19 -1.26
C ARG A 562 -13.18 -21.64 -1.21
N ALA A 563 -12.47 -22.47 -0.47
CA ALA A 563 -12.82 -23.88 -0.29
C ALA A 563 -14.13 -24.04 0.49
N SER A 564 -14.92 -25.05 0.13
CA SER A 564 -16.17 -25.37 0.81
C SER A 564 -15.92 -25.82 2.25
N ALA A 565 -16.89 -25.57 3.13
CA ALA A 565 -16.81 -26.00 4.52
C ALA A 565 -16.65 -27.53 4.64
N SER A 566 -17.30 -28.31 3.76
CA SER A 566 -17.16 -29.77 3.72
C SER A 566 -15.77 -30.24 3.34
N PHE A 567 -15.11 -29.56 2.39
CA PHE A 567 -13.72 -29.83 2.03
C PHE A 567 -12.80 -29.56 3.22
N ILE A 568 -12.93 -28.41 3.88
CA ILE A 568 -12.12 -28.06 5.05
C ILE A 568 -12.31 -29.06 6.19
N GLU A 569 -13.55 -29.46 6.48
CA GLU A 569 -13.84 -30.48 7.50
C GLU A 569 -13.20 -31.82 7.15
N GLN A 570 -13.26 -32.24 5.89
CA GLN A 570 -12.57 -33.45 5.44
C GLN A 570 -11.05 -33.34 5.66
N MET A 571 -10.42 -32.25 5.22
CA MET A 571 -8.97 -32.05 5.41
C MET A 571 -8.58 -32.05 6.89
N ARG A 572 -9.42 -31.49 7.76
CA ARG A 572 -9.19 -31.50 9.21
C ARG A 572 -9.23 -32.92 9.78
N ARG A 573 -10.27 -33.70 9.48
CA ARG A 573 -10.41 -35.09 9.94
C ARG A 573 -9.26 -35.98 9.47
N GLU A 574 -8.75 -35.72 8.26
CA GLU A 574 -7.62 -36.45 7.68
C GLU A 574 -6.24 -35.96 8.21
N GLY A 575 -6.18 -34.96 9.10
CA GLY A 575 -4.92 -34.41 9.61
C GLY A 575 -4.11 -33.65 8.57
N ARG A 576 -4.79 -33.10 7.55
CA ARG A 576 -4.20 -32.43 6.38
C ARG A 576 -4.14 -30.92 6.50
N THR A 577 -4.64 -30.31 7.58
CA THR A 577 -4.53 -28.86 7.85
C THR A 577 -3.29 -28.52 8.67
N GLN A 578 -2.90 -27.25 8.67
CA GLN A 578 -1.77 -26.76 9.48
C GLN A 578 -2.15 -26.59 10.95
N VAL A 579 -1.15 -26.71 11.81
CA VAL A 579 -1.26 -26.42 13.26
C VAL A 579 -0.13 -25.46 13.63
N SER A 580 -0.45 -24.45 14.43
CA SER A 580 0.52 -23.47 14.91
C SER A 580 1.50 -24.08 15.93
N PHE A 581 2.60 -23.38 16.23
CA PHE A 581 3.54 -23.81 17.27
C PHE A 581 2.85 -24.02 18.63
N SER A 582 1.89 -23.16 18.95
CA SER A 582 1.08 -23.23 20.17
C SER A 582 -0.05 -24.26 20.12
N GLY A 583 -0.10 -25.12 19.09
CA GLY A 583 -1.12 -26.15 18.94
C GLY A 583 -2.48 -25.67 18.41
N ARG A 584 -2.60 -24.42 17.92
CA ARG A 584 -3.88 -23.92 17.38
C ARG A 584 -4.09 -24.39 15.94
N PRO A 585 -5.26 -24.92 15.58
CA PRO A 585 -5.59 -25.25 14.19
C PRO A 585 -5.54 -24.00 13.30
N ALA A 586 -5.00 -24.17 12.09
CA ALA A 586 -4.99 -23.16 11.03
C ALA A 586 -5.72 -23.73 9.80
N ASP A 587 -7.04 -23.87 9.91
CA ASP A 587 -7.86 -24.61 8.94
C ASP A 587 -7.93 -23.96 7.55
N ALA A 588 -7.57 -22.68 7.44
CA ALA A 588 -7.41 -22.00 6.15
C ALA A 588 -6.15 -22.44 5.38
N TRP A 589 -5.32 -23.32 5.94
CA TRP A 589 -4.06 -23.75 5.35
C TRP A 589 -3.89 -25.27 5.40
N LEU A 590 -3.56 -25.86 4.26
CA LEU A 590 -3.19 -27.25 4.12
C LEU A 590 -1.71 -27.46 4.52
N CYS A 591 -1.42 -28.61 5.11
CA CYS A 591 -0.09 -28.98 5.55
C CYS A 591 0.82 -29.31 4.34
N PRO A 592 1.91 -28.56 4.09
CA PRO A 592 2.78 -28.76 2.91
C PRO A 592 3.61 -30.04 2.97
N SER A 593 3.78 -30.64 4.16
CA SER A 593 4.50 -31.91 4.30
C SER A 593 3.62 -33.13 4.10
N HIS A 594 2.29 -32.97 4.01
CA HIS A 594 1.39 -34.10 3.87
C HIS A 594 1.41 -34.63 2.42
N PRO A 595 1.77 -35.90 2.16
CA PRO A 595 1.94 -36.42 0.80
C PRO A 595 0.69 -36.27 -0.08
N ALA A 596 -0.51 -36.54 0.46
CA ALA A 596 -1.75 -36.36 -0.28
C ALA A 596 -2.03 -34.89 -0.66
N ASN A 597 -1.58 -33.91 0.15
CA ASN A 597 -1.68 -32.50 -0.23
C ASN A 597 -0.69 -32.17 -1.33
N GLN A 598 0.58 -32.62 -1.20
CA GLN A 598 1.59 -32.43 -2.25
C GLN A 598 1.09 -32.97 -3.59
N GLN A 599 0.58 -34.20 -3.60
CA GLN A 599 0.06 -34.84 -4.81
C GLN A 599 -1.13 -34.08 -5.39
N MET A 600 -2.10 -33.68 -4.56
CA MET A 600 -3.28 -32.91 -5.01
C MET A 600 -2.88 -31.57 -5.65
N GLU A 601 -1.95 -30.82 -5.06
CA GLU A 601 -1.52 -29.54 -5.63
C GLU A 601 -0.76 -29.72 -6.96
N ILE A 602 0.05 -30.77 -7.08
CA ILE A 602 0.77 -31.10 -8.31
C ILE A 602 -0.22 -31.52 -9.39
N ASP A 603 -1.13 -32.45 -9.08
CA ASP A 603 -2.11 -32.98 -10.03
C ASP A 603 -3.04 -31.88 -10.55
N ALA A 604 -3.40 -30.90 -9.72
CA ALA A 604 -4.23 -29.78 -10.16
C ALA A 604 -3.57 -28.97 -11.28
N LEU A 605 -2.28 -28.65 -11.17
CA LEU A 605 -1.58 -27.91 -12.24
C LEU A 605 -1.19 -28.80 -13.42
N VAL A 606 -0.89 -30.08 -13.19
CA VAL A 606 -0.67 -31.03 -14.29
C VAL A 606 -1.95 -31.21 -15.11
N GLU A 607 -3.12 -31.25 -14.46
CA GLU A 607 -4.42 -31.25 -15.13
C GLU A 607 -4.59 -30.00 -16.01
N VAL A 608 -4.30 -28.80 -15.47
CA VAL A 608 -4.37 -27.55 -16.23
C VAL A 608 -3.55 -27.63 -17.51
N VAL A 609 -2.27 -28.00 -17.43
CA VAL A 609 -1.39 -28.01 -18.62
C VAL A 609 -1.72 -29.13 -19.60
N ALA A 610 -2.25 -30.26 -19.11
CA ALA A 610 -2.68 -31.37 -19.96
C ALA A 610 -3.94 -31.03 -20.76
N ARG A 611 -4.87 -30.28 -20.16
CA ARG A 611 -6.19 -30.00 -20.75
C ARG A 611 -6.25 -28.66 -21.48
N TYR A 612 -5.47 -27.67 -21.06
CA TYR A 612 -5.56 -26.30 -21.55
C TYR A 612 -4.24 -25.84 -22.20
N PRO A 613 -4.30 -25.14 -23.34
CA PRO A 613 -3.12 -24.63 -24.03
C PRO A 613 -2.61 -23.32 -23.42
N VAL A 614 -2.12 -23.41 -22.18
CA VAL A 614 -1.54 -22.27 -21.45
C VAL A 614 -0.08 -22.04 -21.86
N GLU A 615 0.37 -20.78 -21.87
CA GLU A 615 1.77 -20.44 -22.07
C GLU A 615 2.64 -20.78 -20.86
N GLY A 616 2.05 -20.72 -19.66
CA GLY A 616 2.76 -21.00 -18.43
C GLY A 616 1.85 -21.27 -17.24
N ILE A 617 2.49 -21.69 -16.16
CA ILE A 617 1.91 -21.78 -14.83
C ILE A 617 2.72 -20.92 -13.87
N HIS A 618 2.03 -20.39 -12.87
CA HIS A 618 2.58 -19.45 -11.91
C HIS A 618 2.28 -19.87 -10.48
N LEU A 619 3.34 -20.15 -9.72
CA LEU A 619 3.29 -20.69 -8.37
C LEU A 619 3.27 -19.54 -7.36
N ASP A 620 2.17 -19.39 -6.63
CA ASP A 620 2.06 -18.40 -5.56
C ASP A 620 1.67 -19.08 -4.25
N TYR A 621 2.00 -18.45 -3.11
CA TYR A 621 1.85 -19.03 -1.79
C TYR A 621 2.52 -20.40 -1.63
N ILE A 622 3.43 -20.78 -2.54
CA ILE A 622 4.23 -22.00 -2.50
C ILE A 622 5.28 -21.93 -1.37
N ARG A 623 4.78 -21.93 -0.13
CA ARG A 623 5.46 -21.59 1.12
C ARG A 623 4.55 -21.82 2.33
N TYR A 624 5.09 -21.71 3.53
CA TYR A 624 4.34 -21.63 4.78
C TYR A 624 3.79 -20.20 5.01
N PRO A 625 2.77 -20.01 5.88
CA PRO A 625 2.28 -18.67 6.24
C PRO A 625 3.29 -17.87 7.07
N GLY A 626 4.21 -18.54 7.77
CA GLY A 626 5.20 -17.92 8.66
C GLY A 626 5.92 -18.96 9.51
N SER A 627 6.81 -18.51 10.38
CA SER A 627 7.64 -19.39 11.24
C SER A 627 6.84 -20.11 12.33
N ASP A 628 5.60 -19.68 12.57
CA ASP A 628 4.71 -20.31 13.54
C ASP A 628 3.94 -21.52 12.96
N ALA A 629 4.17 -21.90 11.70
CA ALA A 629 3.52 -23.05 11.07
C ALA A 629 4.48 -23.89 10.20
N CYS A 630 4.30 -25.21 10.07
CA CYS A 630 3.25 -26.09 10.60
C CYS A 630 3.83 -27.12 11.57
N TYR A 631 3.20 -27.28 12.74
CA TYR A 631 3.65 -28.16 13.84
C TYR A 631 2.68 -29.31 14.15
N CYS A 632 1.89 -29.74 13.15
CA CYS A 632 0.95 -30.85 13.33
C CYS A 632 1.67 -32.19 13.56
N GLN A 633 0.95 -33.18 14.11
CA GLN A 633 1.51 -34.51 14.38
C GLN A 633 2.10 -35.18 13.13
N GLY A 634 1.52 -34.94 11.96
CA GLY A 634 2.05 -35.42 10.69
C GLY A 634 3.43 -34.82 10.36
N CYS A 635 3.62 -33.52 10.58
CA CYS A 635 4.93 -32.89 10.42
C CYS A 635 5.95 -33.47 11.40
N ARG A 636 5.57 -33.63 12.68
CA ARG A 636 6.43 -34.24 13.71
C ARG A 636 6.94 -35.59 13.27
N LYS A 637 6.01 -36.50 12.92
CA LYS A 637 6.34 -37.88 12.54
C LYS A 637 7.34 -37.90 11.38
N ARG A 638 7.06 -37.17 10.29
CA ARG A 638 7.95 -37.11 9.11
C ARG A 638 9.30 -36.47 9.39
N PHE A 639 9.34 -35.50 10.31
CA PHE A 639 10.58 -34.86 10.71
C PHE A 639 11.43 -35.78 11.59
N GLU A 640 10.84 -36.48 12.55
CA GLU A 640 11.53 -37.49 13.37
C GLU A 640 12.02 -38.67 12.51
N GLU A 641 11.24 -39.08 11.49
CA GLU A 641 11.67 -40.06 10.48
C GLU A 641 12.89 -39.59 9.68
N MET A 642 12.92 -38.30 9.28
CA MET A 642 14.09 -37.70 8.61
C MET A 642 15.32 -37.67 9.52
N LEU A 643 15.14 -37.39 10.81
CA LEU A 643 16.23 -37.34 11.78
C LEU A 643 16.74 -38.72 12.20
N GLY A 644 15.90 -39.75 12.12
CA GLY A 644 16.18 -41.09 12.64
C GLY A 644 16.01 -41.21 14.16
N PHE A 645 15.49 -40.18 14.85
CA PHE A 645 15.22 -40.20 16.28
C PHE A 645 14.04 -39.27 16.66
N GLN A 646 13.46 -39.50 17.83
CA GLN A 646 12.36 -38.69 18.35
C GLN A 646 12.85 -37.38 18.97
N VAL A 647 12.16 -36.28 18.66
CA VAL A 647 12.43 -34.97 19.27
C VAL A 647 11.78 -34.94 20.66
N LYS A 648 12.61 -34.81 21.70
CA LYS A 648 12.19 -34.95 23.09
C LYS A 648 11.18 -33.87 23.51
N ASN A 649 11.49 -32.60 23.27
CA ASN A 649 10.61 -31.48 23.64
C ASN A 649 9.97 -30.88 22.39
N TRP A 650 9.06 -31.61 21.75
CA TRP A 650 8.32 -31.11 20.60
C TRP A 650 7.23 -30.09 21.00
N PRO A 651 7.05 -28.95 20.29
CA PRO A 651 7.89 -28.44 19.18
C PRO A 651 9.03 -27.51 19.65
N ASP A 652 9.21 -27.30 20.94
CA ASP A 652 10.17 -26.37 21.54
C ASP A 652 11.61 -26.50 21.04
N ASP A 653 12.11 -27.73 20.90
CA ASP A 653 13.47 -27.99 20.44
C ASP A 653 13.69 -27.48 19.00
N THR A 654 12.64 -27.34 18.18
CA THR A 654 12.74 -26.73 16.83
C THR A 654 13.09 -25.23 16.86
N ARG A 655 13.03 -24.58 18.03
CA ARG A 655 13.46 -23.19 18.25
C ARG A 655 14.68 -23.09 19.16
N LYS A 656 14.78 -23.97 20.16
CA LYS A 656 15.75 -23.88 21.27
C LYS A 656 17.01 -24.72 21.04
N ASP A 657 16.90 -25.89 20.43
CA ASP A 657 18.05 -26.73 20.14
C ASP A 657 18.64 -26.35 18.77
N PRO A 658 19.93 -25.94 18.68
CA PRO A 658 20.50 -25.47 17.43
C PRO A 658 20.48 -26.50 16.29
N PHE A 659 20.73 -27.78 16.60
CA PHE A 659 20.75 -28.85 15.60
C PHE A 659 19.35 -29.17 15.10
N VAL A 660 18.39 -29.34 16.02
CA VAL A 660 16.99 -29.61 15.69
C VAL A 660 16.39 -28.43 14.93
N ARG A 661 16.70 -27.19 15.33
CA ARG A 661 16.27 -25.98 14.63
C ARG A 661 16.76 -25.95 13.18
N GLN A 662 18.06 -26.14 12.94
CA GLN A 662 18.58 -26.12 11.57
C GLN A 662 18.00 -27.24 10.71
N SER A 663 17.89 -28.45 11.26
CA SER A 663 17.25 -29.58 10.59
C SER A 663 15.77 -29.31 10.30
N TRP A 664 15.07 -28.65 11.20
CA TRP A 664 13.66 -28.28 11.03
C TRP A 664 13.46 -27.23 9.91
N LEU A 665 14.34 -26.23 9.83
CA LEU A 665 14.33 -25.25 8.74
C LEU A 665 14.58 -25.95 7.40
N GLU A 666 15.53 -26.88 7.34
CA GLU A 666 15.80 -27.66 6.13
C GLU A 666 14.60 -28.55 5.75
N PHE A 667 14.01 -29.27 6.71
CA PHE A 667 12.79 -30.06 6.49
C PHE A 667 11.66 -29.21 5.87
N ARG A 668 11.44 -28.00 6.38
CA ARG A 668 10.43 -27.08 5.84
C ARG A 668 10.76 -26.66 4.41
N ARG A 669 12.01 -26.29 4.12
CA ARG A 669 12.45 -25.94 2.75
C ARG A 669 12.26 -27.11 1.79
N GLN A 670 12.67 -28.31 2.17
CA GLN A 670 12.57 -29.51 1.33
C GLN A 670 11.13 -29.90 0.99
N ASN A 671 10.19 -29.76 1.93
CA ASN A 671 8.78 -30.03 1.65
C ASN A 671 8.22 -29.16 0.52
N ILE A 672 8.63 -27.90 0.45
CA ILE A 672 8.23 -26.98 -0.62
C ILE A 672 9.02 -27.27 -1.90
N THR A 673 10.35 -27.37 -1.82
CA THR A 673 11.23 -27.61 -2.97
C THR A 673 10.88 -28.90 -3.70
N LYS A 674 10.50 -29.97 -2.99
CA LYS A 674 10.06 -31.23 -3.60
C LYS A 674 8.85 -31.04 -4.52
N VAL A 675 7.88 -30.23 -4.09
CA VAL A 675 6.67 -29.94 -4.88
C VAL A 675 7.04 -29.13 -6.12
N VAL A 676 7.88 -28.11 -5.98
CA VAL A 676 8.34 -27.28 -7.11
C VAL A 676 9.12 -28.11 -8.14
N ALA A 677 10.04 -28.96 -7.69
CA ALA A 677 10.84 -29.83 -8.54
C ALA A 677 9.96 -30.81 -9.33
N GLU A 678 9.06 -31.52 -8.64
CA GLU A 678 8.19 -32.52 -9.25
C GLU A 678 7.19 -31.89 -10.22
N LEU A 679 6.65 -30.73 -9.87
CA LEU A 679 5.76 -29.97 -10.73
C LEU A 679 6.47 -29.48 -11.99
N SER A 680 7.68 -28.91 -11.87
CA SER A 680 8.48 -28.49 -13.02
C SER A 680 8.73 -29.66 -13.98
N ARG A 681 9.10 -30.83 -13.44
CA ARG A 681 9.30 -32.06 -14.21
C ARG A 681 8.02 -32.52 -14.91
N ARG A 682 6.92 -32.68 -14.18
CA ARG A 682 5.66 -33.24 -14.73
C ARG A 682 4.97 -32.30 -15.72
N VAL A 683 5.03 -30.99 -15.49
CA VAL A 683 4.44 -30.00 -16.40
C VAL A 683 5.17 -30.00 -17.74
N ARG A 684 6.51 -30.02 -17.72
CA ARG A 684 7.31 -30.09 -18.96
C ARG A 684 7.13 -31.41 -19.69
N GLN A 685 6.90 -32.51 -18.98
CA GLN A 685 6.55 -33.81 -19.57
C GLN A 685 5.16 -33.80 -20.21
N ALA A 686 4.17 -33.20 -19.55
CA ALA A 686 2.81 -33.13 -20.05
C ALA A 686 2.70 -32.22 -21.28
N ARG A 687 3.42 -31.09 -21.29
CA ARG A 687 3.46 -30.15 -22.42
C ARG A 687 4.82 -29.46 -22.51
N PRO A 688 5.72 -29.91 -23.42
CA PRO A 688 6.99 -29.23 -23.66
C PRO A 688 6.79 -27.76 -24.04
N GLY A 689 7.65 -26.88 -23.54
CA GLY A 689 7.60 -25.44 -23.83
C GLY A 689 6.78 -24.59 -22.85
N VAL A 690 5.93 -25.20 -22.00
CA VAL A 690 5.22 -24.48 -20.93
C VAL A 690 6.21 -23.88 -19.94
N LYS A 691 5.99 -22.62 -19.59
CA LYS A 691 6.81 -21.89 -18.63
C LYS A 691 6.38 -22.15 -17.20
N VAL A 692 7.35 -22.29 -16.31
CA VAL A 692 7.12 -22.41 -14.86
C VAL A 692 7.70 -21.18 -14.19
N SER A 693 6.87 -20.43 -13.46
CA SER A 693 7.29 -19.22 -12.75
C SER A 693 6.74 -19.19 -11.34
N ALA A 694 7.27 -18.34 -10.47
CA ALA A 694 6.79 -18.22 -9.09
C ALA A 694 6.72 -16.77 -8.61
N ALA A 695 5.65 -16.45 -7.87
CA ALA A 695 5.57 -15.27 -7.02
C ALA A 695 6.32 -15.56 -5.71
N VAL A 696 7.37 -14.80 -5.44
CA VAL A 696 8.27 -15.04 -4.30
C VAL A 696 8.36 -13.82 -3.41
N PHE A 697 8.62 -14.04 -2.12
CA PHE A 697 8.96 -12.94 -1.24
C PHE A 697 10.31 -12.31 -1.67
N PRO A 698 10.45 -10.98 -1.52
CA PRO A 698 11.53 -10.22 -2.15
C PRO A 698 12.91 -10.46 -1.54
N ASN A 699 12.99 -11.03 -0.33
CA ASN A 699 14.22 -11.19 0.43
C ASN A 699 14.55 -12.67 0.71
N TRP A 700 15.30 -13.29 -0.21
CA TRP A 700 15.61 -14.71 -0.16
C TRP A 700 16.31 -15.17 1.14
N PRO A 701 17.39 -14.51 1.62
CA PRO A 701 18.13 -14.96 2.80
C PRO A 701 17.26 -15.14 4.06
N VAL A 702 16.24 -14.30 4.23
CA VAL A 702 15.32 -14.38 5.38
C VAL A 702 14.13 -15.31 5.10
N HIS A 703 13.60 -15.28 3.87
CA HIS A 703 12.33 -15.95 3.55
C HIS A 703 12.47 -17.44 3.25
N ARG A 704 13.68 -17.90 2.90
CA ARG A 704 13.96 -19.34 2.85
C ARG A 704 13.72 -20.02 4.21
N ASP A 705 13.90 -19.30 5.33
CA ASP A 705 13.74 -19.87 6.67
C ASP A 705 12.40 -19.51 7.31
N THR A 706 11.99 -18.25 7.19
CA THR A 706 10.76 -17.79 7.84
C THR A 706 9.52 -18.45 7.25
N VAL A 707 9.48 -18.62 5.92
CA VAL A 707 8.34 -19.21 5.19
C VAL A 707 8.70 -20.45 4.36
N GLY A 708 9.94 -20.94 4.38
CA GLY A 708 10.33 -22.15 3.64
C GLY A 708 10.44 -21.95 2.12
N GLN A 709 10.55 -20.71 1.63
CA GLN A 709 10.55 -20.38 0.21
C GLN A 709 11.99 -20.20 -0.31
N ASP A 710 12.67 -21.31 -0.61
CA ASP A 710 14.06 -21.31 -1.06
C ASP A 710 14.19 -21.13 -2.59
N TRP A 711 13.70 -20.00 -3.10
CA TRP A 711 13.56 -19.79 -4.54
C TRP A 711 14.88 -19.64 -5.29
N LYS A 712 15.97 -19.22 -4.62
CA LYS A 712 17.31 -19.28 -5.20
C LYS A 712 17.68 -20.71 -5.57
N ALA A 713 17.48 -21.66 -4.65
CA ALA A 713 17.75 -23.08 -4.92
C ALA A 713 16.92 -23.62 -6.10
N TRP A 714 15.70 -23.11 -6.29
CA TRP A 714 14.85 -23.46 -7.44
C TRP A 714 15.38 -22.89 -8.75
N CYS A 715 15.96 -21.68 -8.72
CA CYS A 715 16.63 -21.07 -9.86
C CYS A 715 17.91 -21.83 -10.22
N ASP A 716 18.77 -22.09 -9.23
CA ASP A 716 20.03 -22.84 -9.39
C ASP A 716 19.77 -24.24 -9.99
N ALA A 717 18.67 -24.89 -9.59
CA ALA A 717 18.29 -26.21 -10.08
C ALA A 717 17.52 -26.19 -11.43
N GLY A 718 17.24 -25.02 -12.01
CA GLY A 718 16.51 -24.89 -13.27
C GLY A 718 15.03 -25.26 -13.19
N TYR A 719 14.42 -25.23 -12.00
CA TYR A 719 13.00 -25.55 -11.84
C TYR A 719 12.08 -24.46 -12.37
N LEU A 720 12.56 -23.21 -12.40
CA LEU A 720 11.81 -22.03 -12.86
C LEU A 720 12.40 -21.50 -14.18
N ASP A 721 11.53 -21.10 -15.11
CA ASP A 721 11.91 -20.34 -16.30
C ASP A 721 12.14 -18.86 -16.00
N PHE A 722 11.44 -18.31 -15.00
CA PHE A 722 11.63 -16.95 -14.47
C PHE A 722 11.01 -16.82 -13.08
N VAL A 723 11.39 -15.80 -12.34
CA VAL A 723 10.89 -15.51 -10.98
C VAL A 723 10.31 -14.10 -10.91
N CYS A 724 9.26 -13.93 -10.11
CA CYS A 724 8.57 -12.66 -9.92
C CYS A 724 8.55 -12.29 -8.43
N PRO A 725 9.58 -11.62 -7.91
CA PRO A 725 9.59 -11.13 -6.52
C PRO A 725 8.48 -10.09 -6.28
N MET A 726 7.79 -10.20 -5.15
CA MET A 726 6.74 -9.26 -4.73
C MET A 726 7.37 -8.03 -4.04
N ASP A 727 7.97 -7.15 -4.83
CA ASP A 727 8.67 -5.93 -4.39
C ASP A 727 7.71 -4.80 -3.99
N TYR A 728 6.79 -5.14 -3.09
CA TYR A 728 5.68 -4.28 -2.70
C TYR A 728 6.15 -3.23 -1.70
N THR A 729 6.76 -2.18 -2.23
CA THR A 729 7.19 -0.99 -1.51
C THR A 729 6.73 0.28 -2.23
N ALA A 730 6.56 1.36 -1.47
CA ALA A 730 6.25 2.69 -2.01
C ALA A 730 7.50 3.55 -2.28
N PHE A 731 8.69 3.05 -1.97
CA PHE A 731 9.93 3.84 -1.92
C PHE A 731 10.92 3.36 -2.97
N GLY A 732 11.29 4.26 -3.90
CA GLY A 732 12.10 3.90 -5.07
C GLY A 732 13.49 3.34 -4.74
N GLY A 733 14.14 3.85 -3.69
CA GLY A 733 15.47 3.38 -3.28
C GLY A 733 15.45 2.00 -2.64
N LEU A 734 14.36 1.63 -1.95
CA LEU A 734 14.18 0.26 -1.44
C LEU A 734 13.88 -0.70 -2.59
N PHE A 735 13.01 -0.30 -3.52
CA PHE A 735 12.70 -1.09 -4.72
C PHE A 735 13.95 -1.38 -5.54
N GLU A 736 14.77 -0.36 -5.82
CA GLU A 736 16.03 -0.49 -6.56
C GLU A 736 17.00 -1.48 -5.91
N ALA A 737 17.23 -1.39 -4.59
CA ALA A 737 18.13 -2.30 -3.89
C ALA A 737 17.61 -3.74 -3.79
N GLN A 738 16.28 -3.93 -3.71
CA GLN A 738 15.66 -5.25 -3.76
C GLN A 738 15.93 -5.91 -5.12
N VAL A 739 15.67 -5.20 -6.21
CA VAL A 739 15.88 -5.72 -7.57
C VAL A 739 17.36 -6.03 -7.83
N GLU A 740 18.29 -5.16 -7.40
CA GLU A 740 19.73 -5.44 -7.47
C GLU A 740 20.10 -6.78 -6.81
N SER A 741 19.64 -6.99 -5.58
CA SER A 741 19.94 -8.19 -4.79
C SER A 741 19.34 -9.45 -5.42
N GLN A 742 18.12 -9.34 -5.95
CA GLN A 742 17.42 -10.47 -6.56
C GLN A 742 18.04 -10.92 -7.87
N LYS A 743 18.55 -9.99 -8.68
CA LYS A 743 19.31 -10.34 -9.88
C LYS A 743 20.55 -11.16 -9.56
N GLU A 744 21.26 -10.81 -8.48
CA GLU A 744 22.39 -11.60 -8.00
C GLU A 744 21.94 -13.00 -7.57
N TRP A 745 20.87 -13.11 -6.78
CA TRP A 745 20.40 -14.39 -6.27
C TRP A 745 19.83 -15.31 -7.35
N ALA A 746 19.09 -14.77 -8.33
CA ALA A 746 18.49 -15.55 -9.42
C ALA A 746 19.52 -16.06 -10.44
N GLY A 747 20.71 -15.45 -10.49
CA GLY A 747 21.75 -15.78 -11.46
C GLY A 747 21.27 -15.53 -12.88
N ASN A 748 21.20 -16.59 -13.69
CA ASN A 748 20.79 -16.51 -15.09
C ASN A 748 19.26 -16.61 -15.28
N VAL A 749 18.49 -16.91 -14.24
CA VAL A 749 17.03 -16.97 -14.33
C VAL A 749 16.48 -15.55 -14.41
N PRO A 750 15.68 -15.19 -15.42
CA PRO A 750 15.06 -13.87 -15.52
C PRO A 750 14.26 -13.51 -14.27
N VAL A 751 14.41 -12.25 -13.84
CA VAL A 751 13.69 -11.66 -12.71
C VAL A 751 12.73 -10.62 -13.26
N TYR A 752 11.44 -10.74 -12.97
CA TYR A 752 10.44 -9.72 -13.30
C TYR A 752 9.87 -9.13 -12.00
N PRO A 753 10.42 -8.01 -11.51
CA PRO A 753 10.01 -7.37 -10.27
C PRO A 753 8.52 -7.04 -10.23
N GLY A 754 7.87 -7.38 -9.13
CA GLY A 754 6.45 -7.14 -8.89
C GLY A 754 6.19 -5.78 -8.25
N ILE A 755 5.54 -4.89 -8.98
CA ILE A 755 5.17 -3.55 -8.53
C ILE A 755 3.75 -3.57 -7.97
N GLY A 756 3.63 -3.51 -6.64
CA GLY A 756 2.37 -3.57 -5.92
C GLY A 756 1.80 -2.20 -5.61
N LEU A 757 0.88 -1.69 -6.44
CA LEU A 757 0.28 -0.37 -6.27
C LEU A 757 -0.58 -0.27 -4.99
N THR A 758 -1.03 -1.41 -4.46
CA THR A 758 -1.92 -1.49 -3.30
C THR A 758 -1.27 -1.00 -2.00
N VAL A 759 0.07 -1.02 -1.91
CA VAL A 759 0.82 -0.51 -0.74
C VAL A 759 1.16 0.98 -0.85
N TRP A 760 0.83 1.63 -1.97
CA TRP A 760 1.10 3.05 -2.15
C TRP A 760 0.00 3.90 -1.49
N PRO A 761 0.36 5.06 -0.92
CA PRO A 761 -0.64 6.03 -0.45
C PRO A 761 -1.61 6.45 -1.56
N ASP A 762 -1.12 6.51 -2.81
CA ASP A 762 -1.92 6.64 -4.02
C ASP A 762 -1.75 5.40 -4.91
N ARG A 763 -2.79 4.58 -4.99
CA ARG A 763 -2.79 3.40 -5.87
C ARG A 763 -2.82 3.75 -7.37
N GLY A 764 -3.08 5.01 -7.72
CA GLY A 764 -3.17 5.49 -9.10
C GLY A 764 -2.00 6.38 -9.53
N ASP A 765 -0.89 6.40 -8.77
CA ASP A 765 0.29 7.22 -9.10
C ASP A 765 1.04 6.64 -10.31
N ILE A 766 0.62 7.05 -11.51
CA ILE A 766 1.23 6.62 -12.76
C ILE A 766 2.68 7.12 -12.90
N VAL A 767 3.02 8.27 -12.31
CA VAL A 767 4.39 8.81 -12.39
C VAL A 767 5.33 7.91 -11.63
N LYS A 768 4.95 7.48 -10.41
CA LYS A 768 5.70 6.49 -9.64
C LYS A 768 5.79 5.13 -10.32
N LEU A 769 4.71 4.66 -10.96
CA LEU A 769 4.75 3.42 -11.75
C LEU A 769 5.73 3.50 -12.91
N ILE A 770 5.72 4.60 -13.68
CA ILE A 770 6.70 4.84 -14.75
C ILE A 770 8.12 4.88 -14.19
N ASP A 771 8.34 5.51 -13.04
CA ASP A 771 9.63 5.55 -12.37
C ASP A 771 10.15 4.15 -11.98
N PHE A 772 9.28 3.31 -11.42
CA PHE A 772 9.63 1.93 -11.05
C PHE A 772 9.90 1.07 -12.28
N ILE A 773 9.13 1.20 -13.36
CA ILE A 773 9.45 0.60 -14.66
C ILE A 773 10.79 1.10 -15.19
N GLY A 774 11.10 2.39 -14.99
CA GLY A 774 12.41 2.95 -15.31
C GLY A 774 13.55 2.29 -14.53
N VAL A 775 13.35 1.95 -13.26
CA VAL A 775 14.32 1.20 -12.44
C VAL A 775 14.56 -0.18 -13.03
N THR A 776 13.50 -0.95 -13.35
CA THR A 776 13.65 -2.31 -13.90
C THR A 776 14.41 -2.31 -15.24
N ARG A 777 14.16 -1.31 -16.09
CA ARG A 777 14.88 -1.10 -17.36
C ARG A 777 16.35 -0.75 -17.14
N ARG A 778 16.66 0.21 -16.25
CA ARG A 778 18.06 0.57 -15.94
C ARG A 778 18.85 -0.61 -15.37
N LEU A 779 18.20 -1.43 -14.56
CA LEU A 779 18.79 -2.65 -14.00
C LEU A 779 18.77 -3.82 -14.98
N GLY A 780 18.20 -3.70 -16.18
CA GLY A 780 18.23 -4.73 -17.22
C GLY A 780 17.54 -6.03 -16.80
N THR A 781 16.34 -5.94 -16.22
CA THR A 781 15.52 -7.13 -15.88
C THR A 781 14.84 -7.75 -17.10
N GLY A 782 14.71 -7.00 -18.20
CA GLY A 782 14.00 -7.42 -19.41
C GLY A 782 12.47 -7.39 -19.29
N GLY A 783 11.93 -6.93 -18.17
CA GLY A 783 10.49 -6.86 -17.93
C GLY A 783 10.11 -6.56 -16.49
N PHE A 784 8.81 -6.52 -16.23
CA PHE A 784 8.23 -6.23 -14.92
C PHE A 784 6.82 -6.87 -14.79
N MET A 785 6.35 -6.92 -13.55
CA MET A 785 4.99 -7.35 -13.20
C MET A 785 4.27 -6.23 -12.44
N VAL A 786 2.96 -6.06 -12.66
CA VAL A 786 2.12 -5.13 -11.87
C VAL A 786 1.04 -5.89 -11.11
N PHE A 787 0.78 -5.48 -9.86
CA PHE A 787 -0.31 -6.01 -9.02
C PHE A 787 -1.22 -4.89 -8.50
N ASP A 788 -2.55 -4.95 -8.66
CA ASP A 788 -3.41 -6.01 -9.23
C ASP A 788 -4.22 -5.48 -10.43
N TYR A 789 -4.64 -6.37 -11.34
CA TYR A 789 -5.53 -6.07 -12.46
C TYR A 789 -7.00 -6.12 -12.05
N ASP A 790 -7.46 -5.03 -11.43
CA ASP A 790 -8.86 -4.83 -11.08
C ASP A 790 -9.57 -3.85 -12.05
N ALA A 791 -10.82 -3.53 -11.73
CA ALA A 791 -11.62 -2.61 -12.53
C ALA A 791 -11.04 -1.18 -12.56
N SER A 792 -10.37 -0.74 -11.48
CA SER A 792 -9.68 0.55 -11.42
C SER A 792 -8.42 0.51 -12.29
N ALA A 793 -7.63 -0.55 -12.22
CA ALA A 793 -6.45 -0.76 -13.05
C ALA A 793 -6.77 -0.66 -14.54
N SER A 794 -7.77 -1.42 -14.98
CA SER A 794 -8.25 -1.48 -16.37
C SER A 794 -8.68 -0.11 -16.91
N ARG A 795 -9.30 0.72 -16.08
CA ARG A 795 -9.80 2.05 -16.46
C ARG A 795 -8.79 3.19 -16.27
N ARG A 796 -7.73 2.98 -15.49
CA ARG A 796 -6.82 4.06 -15.08
C ARG A 796 -5.40 3.84 -15.56
N TYR A 797 -4.59 3.09 -14.81
CA TYR A 797 -3.15 3.06 -15.08
C TYR A 797 -2.80 2.23 -16.31
N VAL A 798 -3.57 1.18 -16.65
CA VAL A 798 -3.32 0.40 -17.88
C VAL A 798 -3.41 1.29 -19.14
N PRO A 799 -4.50 2.07 -19.35
CA PRO A 799 -4.56 3.08 -20.40
C PRO A 799 -3.42 4.08 -20.39
N LEU A 800 -3.07 4.63 -19.21
CA LEU A 800 -2.02 5.63 -19.10
C LEU A 800 -0.64 5.06 -19.44
N CYS A 801 -0.37 3.80 -19.09
CA CYS A 801 0.85 3.11 -19.52
C CYS A 801 0.88 2.98 -21.06
N GLY A 802 -0.26 2.62 -21.67
CA GLY A 802 -0.40 2.44 -23.12
C GLY A 802 -0.23 3.72 -23.95
N LEU A 803 -0.29 4.91 -23.34
CA LEU A 803 0.01 6.17 -24.03
C LEU A 803 1.50 6.32 -24.40
N GLY A 804 2.40 5.64 -23.68
CA GLY A 804 3.85 5.76 -23.91
C GLY A 804 4.65 4.58 -23.38
N VAL A 805 4.81 4.46 -22.05
CA VAL A 805 5.78 3.53 -21.44
C VAL A 805 5.57 2.06 -21.85
N THR A 806 4.34 1.63 -22.14
CA THR A 806 4.03 0.31 -22.68
C THR A 806 3.36 0.36 -24.06
N LYS A 807 3.36 1.52 -24.74
CA LYS A 807 2.67 1.70 -26.03
C LYS A 807 3.08 0.59 -27.02
N PRO A 808 2.13 -0.16 -27.63
CA PRO A 808 2.43 -1.10 -28.70
C PRO A 808 3.08 -0.37 -29.89
N ARG A 809 4.11 -0.96 -30.49
CA ARG A 809 4.70 -0.45 -31.75
C ARG A 809 3.91 -0.86 -32.98
#